data_AF-E6LM51-F1
#
_entry.id   AF-E6LM51-F1
#
_cell.length_a   1.000
_cell.length_b   1.000
_cell.length_c   1.000
_cell.angle_alpha   90.00
_cell.angle_beta   90.00
_cell.angle_gamma   90.00
#
_symmetry.space_group_name_H-M   'P 1'
#
loop_
_entity.id
_entity.type
_entity.pdbx_description
1 polymer ?
#
loop_
_entity_poly.entity_id
_entity_poly.type
_entity_poly.pdbx_seq_one_letter_code
_entity_poly.pdbx_strand_id
1 'polypeptide(L)'
;MENNNIHLATGGTGGTYFAYGNALKNVAKQESDMDISIQISAGSAANIRLIENNIVDMAIVQNDTLTDAVGGKGEFEGNPVKKTKAVAGLYTENYQIVVNKKLQIKSVEDLKGLRVSVGEEGSGVLKNAKNILKAYGLTVNDIDVRYLSFDDAATALKNGEIDAFFVTAATPTKAVSELADANVPIDILSLDDRAVRFLENSYDGYSVTTIKAGTYKGINKDITTVGVMAVLVANENVSASHIDTILNLLKKHHESFSKISGNTLNMFDENTLDSIDAPFHKAAAKWYGDNGITGVKPEIKAETSAGKTLNLDMYQTVAVAVLALFIGVMLKEKIKFLTTFCIPAPVVGGMIFAIIFCILYAFGILEINFDETLRNVCMVMFFTSVGFQANMKVLKSGGKGTFIFLILVLLLIILQNTLAVGLSKAIGINPLIGMCTGSIPMIGGHGTAGAFGPLLEDMNVDGATTLATAAATFGLVAGSLMGGPLANSLIKKKNLTDTAVYEDDSMLVEEEIKHRREVSMYAPAVYQLTLAMGIGTVISFVLSKSGMTFPVYIGSMIVAAIMRNISEYTDKFRIHMGEINDLGSICLSLFLGVAMITLKLWQLAALALPLFILLAGQTVLMFVFARFVVFKFMGSDYDAAVLAAGTCGFGMGATPNAMANMQAVTEKYLPSVKAFLLVPIVGSMFADFLNSLTITFFINFLG
;
A
#
# COMPACT_ATOMS: atom_id res chain seq x y z
N MET A 1 -32.24 -11.81 8.92
CA MET A 1 -32.42 -10.92 10.07
C MET A 1 -31.41 -9.80 9.89
N GLU A 2 -31.85 -8.55 9.98
CA GLU A 2 -30.95 -7.41 9.85
C GLU A 2 -29.92 -7.47 11.00
N ASN A 3 -28.65 -7.19 10.70
CA ASN A 3 -27.60 -7.19 11.72
C ASN A 3 -27.75 -5.92 12.55
N ASN A 4 -28.22 -6.03 13.79
CA ASN A 4 -28.46 -4.88 14.68
C ASN A 4 -27.17 -4.33 15.33
N ASN A 5 -26.01 -4.91 15.04
CA ASN A 5 -24.74 -4.45 15.57
C ASN A 5 -24.18 -3.33 14.69
N ILE A 6 -23.91 -2.18 15.29
CA ILE A 6 -23.25 -1.04 14.66
C ILE A 6 -21.88 -0.82 15.32
N HIS A 7 -20.83 -0.83 14.51
CA HIS A 7 -19.48 -0.43 14.92
C HIS A 7 -19.33 1.09 14.69
N LEU A 8 -19.19 1.85 15.78
CA LEU A 8 -19.03 3.30 15.77
C LEU A 8 -17.60 3.68 16.14
N ALA A 9 -16.83 4.19 15.18
CA ALA A 9 -15.49 4.72 15.45
C ALA A 9 -15.55 6.14 16.04
N THR A 10 -14.75 6.37 17.07
CA THR A 10 -14.72 7.62 17.83
C THR A 10 -13.29 8.16 17.92
N GLY A 11 -12.83 8.61 19.07
CA GLY A 11 -11.46 9.04 19.30
C GLY A 11 -10.98 8.53 20.66
N GLY A 12 -9.87 9.06 21.15
CA GLY A 12 -9.35 8.75 22.48
C GLY A 12 -10.34 9.05 23.61
N THR A 13 -10.14 8.38 24.76
CA THR A 13 -11.02 8.43 25.94
C THR A 13 -11.12 9.80 26.62
N GLY A 14 -10.15 10.69 26.38
CA GLY A 14 -10.12 12.07 26.84
C GLY A 14 -10.89 13.06 25.95
N GLY A 15 -11.39 12.60 24.79
CA GLY A 15 -12.04 13.44 23.78
C GLY A 15 -13.56 13.40 23.78
N THR A 16 -14.18 14.38 23.12
CA THR A 16 -15.65 14.49 23.03
C THR A 16 -16.26 13.36 22.19
N TYR A 17 -15.55 12.85 21.17
CA TYR A 17 -16.05 11.77 20.30
C TYR A 17 -16.39 10.51 21.12
N PHE A 18 -15.49 10.12 22.02
CA PHE A 18 -15.69 8.95 22.87
C PHE A 18 -16.87 9.15 23.84
N ALA A 19 -16.96 10.32 24.48
CA ALA A 19 -18.07 10.64 25.39
C ALA A 19 -19.42 10.65 24.64
N TYR A 20 -19.46 11.27 23.46
CA TYR A 20 -20.65 11.38 22.63
C TYR A 20 -21.09 10.02 22.09
N GLY A 21 -20.16 9.21 21.58
CA GLY A 21 -20.44 7.86 21.09
C GLY A 21 -20.97 6.94 22.20
N ASN A 22 -20.42 7.00 23.41
CA ASN A 22 -20.95 6.24 24.54
C ASN A 22 -22.35 6.69 24.97
N ALA A 23 -22.64 8.00 24.92
CA ALA A 23 -23.99 8.49 25.17
C ALA A 23 -24.99 7.96 24.12
N LEU A 24 -24.61 7.99 22.84
CA LEU A 24 -25.43 7.43 21.75
C LEU A 24 -25.65 5.93 21.93
N LYS A 25 -24.59 5.18 22.27
CA LYS A 25 -24.67 3.74 22.60
C LYS A 25 -25.67 3.47 23.73
N ASN A 26 -25.59 4.22 24.82
CA ASN A 26 -26.44 4.00 25.99
C ASN A 26 -27.91 4.28 25.67
N VAL A 27 -28.19 5.36 24.95
CA VAL A 27 -29.55 5.71 24.52
C VAL A 27 -30.09 4.69 23.52
N ALA A 28 -29.28 4.27 22.53
CA ALA A 28 -29.66 3.25 21.56
C ALA A 28 -30.01 1.92 22.22
N LYS A 29 -29.21 1.46 23.19
CA LYS A 29 -29.46 0.23 23.95
C LYS A 29 -30.72 0.29 24.82
N GLN A 30 -31.12 1.49 25.27
CA GLN A 30 -32.29 1.67 26.13
C GLN A 30 -33.60 1.77 25.35
N GLU A 31 -33.55 2.35 24.15
CA GLU A 31 -34.76 2.77 23.42
C GLU A 31 -34.91 2.14 22.02
N SER A 32 -34.00 1.25 21.63
CA SER A 32 -34.04 0.52 20.36
C SER A 32 -33.41 -0.88 20.49
N ASP A 33 -33.53 -1.70 19.44
CA ASP A 33 -32.88 -3.02 19.37
C ASP A 33 -31.43 -2.96 18.83
N MET A 34 -30.87 -1.76 18.67
CA MET A 34 -29.52 -1.52 18.14
C MET A 34 -28.46 -1.70 19.23
N ASP A 35 -27.42 -2.48 18.93
CA ASP A 35 -26.24 -2.60 19.79
C ASP A 35 -25.04 -1.89 19.17
N ILE A 36 -24.62 -0.78 19.80
CA ILE A 36 -23.49 0.02 19.33
C ILE A 36 -22.22 -0.41 20.06
N SER A 37 -21.20 -0.80 19.31
CA SER A 37 -19.85 -1.02 19.83
C SER A 37 -18.95 0.18 19.49
N ILE A 38 -18.16 0.63 20.46
CA ILE A 38 -17.27 1.78 20.29
C ILE A 38 -15.90 1.27 19.87
N GLN A 39 -15.42 1.76 18.73
CA GLN A 39 -14.05 1.57 18.26
C GLN A 39 -13.26 2.84 18.56
N ILE A 40 -12.21 2.71 19.36
CA ILE A 40 -11.26 3.81 19.63
C ILE A 40 -10.29 3.90 18.47
N SER A 41 -9.93 5.13 18.08
CA SER A 41 -8.96 5.42 17.03
C SER A 41 -8.21 6.72 17.36
N ALA A 42 -7.21 7.04 16.54
CA ALA A 42 -6.46 8.30 16.59
C ALA A 42 -7.28 9.54 16.17
N GLY A 43 -8.46 9.38 15.54
CA GLY A 43 -9.33 10.49 15.14
C GLY A 43 -9.83 10.41 13.70
N SER A 44 -10.12 11.57 13.12
CA SER A 44 -10.97 11.70 11.92
C SER A 44 -10.43 10.99 10.67
N ALA A 45 -9.14 11.13 10.32
CA ALA A 45 -8.63 10.49 9.10
C ALA A 45 -8.57 8.96 9.26
N ALA A 46 -8.17 8.46 10.44
CA ALA A 46 -8.24 7.04 10.78
C ALA A 46 -9.68 6.52 10.70
N ASN A 47 -10.64 7.25 11.24
CA ASN A 47 -12.07 6.90 11.21
C ASN A 47 -12.63 6.76 9.80
N ILE A 48 -12.30 7.71 8.92
CA ILE A 48 -12.71 7.65 7.51
C ILE A 48 -12.11 6.41 6.84
N ARG A 49 -10.82 6.11 7.06
CA ARG A 49 -10.19 4.89 6.54
C ARG A 49 -10.86 3.63 7.06
N LEU A 50 -11.31 3.60 8.33
CA LEU A 50 -12.05 2.45 8.87
C LEU A 50 -13.40 2.25 8.16
N ILE A 51 -14.11 3.33 7.81
CA ILE A 51 -15.36 3.26 7.02
C ILE A 51 -15.07 2.77 5.60
N GLU A 52 -14.09 3.35 4.92
CA GLU A 52 -13.76 2.99 3.53
C GLU A 52 -13.32 1.53 3.40
N ASN A 53 -12.66 0.98 4.42
CA ASN A 53 -12.25 -0.43 4.49
C ASN A 53 -13.34 -1.37 5.01
N ASN A 54 -14.58 -0.90 5.24
CA ASN A 54 -15.70 -1.66 5.81
C ASN A 54 -15.39 -2.30 7.18
N ILE A 55 -14.51 -1.68 7.98
CA ILE A 55 -14.18 -2.15 9.33
C ILE A 55 -15.19 -1.64 10.35
N VAL A 56 -15.72 -0.43 10.14
CA VAL A 56 -16.75 0.18 10.97
C VAL A 56 -17.91 0.68 10.12
N ASP A 57 -19.10 0.72 10.70
CA ASP A 57 -20.33 1.14 10.02
C ASP A 57 -20.49 2.67 10.06
N MET A 58 -20.08 3.28 11.16
CA MET A 58 -20.24 4.72 11.40
C MET A 58 -19.01 5.29 12.10
N ALA A 59 -18.84 6.61 12.00
CA ALA A 59 -17.79 7.30 12.74
C ALA A 59 -18.12 8.77 13.02
N ILE A 60 -17.42 9.37 13.99
CA ILE A 60 -17.41 10.81 14.19
C ILE A 60 -16.12 11.37 13.59
N VAL A 61 -16.22 12.40 12.75
CA VAL A 61 -15.09 13.01 12.02
C VAL A 61 -15.24 14.54 12.02
N GLN A 62 -14.18 15.27 11.69
CA GLN A 62 -14.27 16.72 11.47
C GLN A 62 -14.75 17.02 10.04
N ASN A 63 -15.53 18.07 9.85
CA ASN A 63 -16.01 18.50 8.54
C ASN A 63 -14.87 18.83 7.57
N ASP A 64 -13.82 19.54 8.01
CA ASP A 64 -12.67 19.89 7.18
C ASP A 64 -11.89 18.65 6.69
N THR A 65 -11.76 17.64 7.55
CA THR A 65 -11.14 16.36 7.19
C THR A 65 -12.03 15.56 6.26
N LEU A 66 -13.36 15.61 6.46
CA LEU A 66 -14.33 14.97 5.57
C LEU A 66 -14.33 15.61 4.17
N THR A 67 -14.28 16.93 4.07
CA THR A 67 -14.20 17.66 2.80
C THR A 67 -12.91 17.33 2.05
N ASP A 68 -11.77 17.30 2.74
CA ASP A 68 -10.51 16.84 2.15
C ASP A 68 -10.60 15.39 1.67
N ALA A 69 -11.21 14.51 2.47
CA ALA A 69 -11.37 13.11 2.14
C ALA A 69 -12.24 12.93 0.89
N VAL A 70 -13.38 13.61 0.80
CA VAL A 70 -14.28 13.55 -0.36
C VAL A 70 -13.62 14.17 -1.58
N GLY A 71 -12.90 15.27 -1.41
CA GLY A 71 -12.18 15.97 -2.48
C GLY A 71 -10.88 15.30 -2.91
N GLY A 72 -10.42 14.25 -2.21
CA GLY A 72 -9.13 13.61 -2.45
C GLY A 72 -7.97 14.60 -2.29
N LYS A 73 -7.94 15.34 -1.19
CA LYS A 73 -6.94 16.35 -0.84
C LYS A 73 -6.27 15.99 0.49
N GLY A 74 -5.16 16.65 0.82
CA GLY A 74 -4.46 16.46 2.09
C GLY A 74 -3.98 15.02 2.27
N GLU A 75 -4.34 14.38 3.38
CA GLU A 75 -3.97 12.97 3.64
C GLU A 75 -4.68 11.95 2.73
N PHE A 76 -5.65 12.41 1.93
CA PHE A 76 -6.42 11.61 0.98
C PHE A 76 -6.09 11.96 -0.48
N GLU A 77 -4.97 12.66 -0.72
CA GLU A 77 -4.55 13.07 -2.06
C GLU A 77 -4.50 11.87 -3.02
N GLY A 78 -5.18 12.00 -4.17
CA GLY A 78 -5.27 10.94 -5.19
C GLY A 78 -6.26 9.81 -4.89
N ASN A 79 -6.83 9.75 -3.68
CA ASN A 79 -7.72 8.68 -3.22
C ASN A 79 -8.99 9.26 -2.54
N PRO A 80 -9.89 9.93 -3.29
CA PRO A 80 -11.13 10.46 -2.73
C PRO A 80 -12.03 9.35 -2.18
N VAL A 81 -12.61 9.59 -1.01
CA VAL A 81 -13.44 8.61 -0.31
C VAL A 81 -14.83 8.53 -0.93
N LYS A 82 -15.35 7.31 -1.05
CA LYS A 82 -16.60 7.06 -1.79
C LYS A 82 -17.72 6.58 -0.89
N LYS A 83 -17.39 5.74 0.08
CA LYS A 83 -18.37 5.06 0.95
C LYS A 83 -18.81 5.94 2.11
N THR A 84 -17.97 6.85 2.58
CA THR A 84 -18.23 7.72 3.72
C THR A 84 -19.23 8.80 3.34
N LYS A 85 -20.40 8.82 4.00
CA LYS A 85 -21.47 9.79 3.78
C LYS A 85 -21.81 10.52 5.07
N ALA A 86 -22.11 11.82 5.00
CA ALA A 86 -22.56 12.61 6.14
C ALA A 86 -23.94 12.16 6.62
N VAL A 87 -24.14 12.09 7.93
CA VAL A 87 -25.42 11.77 8.57
C VAL A 87 -25.96 12.96 9.34
N ALA A 88 -25.13 13.60 10.18
CA ALA A 88 -25.54 14.76 10.96
C ALA A 88 -24.33 15.62 11.36
N GLY A 89 -24.46 16.95 11.33
CA GLY A 89 -23.54 17.85 12.04
C GLY A 89 -23.84 17.81 13.53
N LEU A 90 -22.84 17.64 14.40
CA LEU A 90 -23.04 17.37 15.82
C LEU A 90 -22.79 18.60 16.70
N TYR A 91 -21.57 19.14 16.66
CA TYR A 91 -21.14 20.24 17.52
C TYR A 91 -19.87 20.91 17.00
N THR A 92 -19.56 22.10 17.53
CA THR A 92 -18.31 22.81 17.23
C THR A 92 -17.17 22.26 18.09
N GLU A 93 -16.03 22.02 17.46
CA GLU A 93 -14.76 21.65 18.08
C GLU A 93 -13.82 22.85 18.08
N ASN A 94 -13.47 23.34 19.27
CA ASN A 94 -12.61 24.50 19.43
C ASN A 94 -11.14 24.06 19.48
N TYR A 95 -10.28 24.79 18.76
CA TYR A 95 -8.84 24.60 18.88
C TYR A 95 -8.32 25.23 20.16
N GLN A 96 -7.58 24.44 20.92
CA GLN A 96 -7.07 24.78 22.23
C GLN A 96 -5.58 24.47 22.26
N ILE A 97 -4.76 25.47 22.60
CA ILE A 97 -3.33 25.31 22.77
C ILE A 97 -3.05 25.46 24.26
N VAL A 98 -3.03 24.33 24.96
CA VAL A 98 -2.85 24.29 26.40
C VAL A 98 -1.36 24.33 26.71
N VAL A 99 -0.95 25.29 27.52
CA VAL A 99 0.46 25.55 27.83
C VAL A 99 0.74 25.48 29.32
N ASN A 100 1.96 25.10 29.69
CA ASN A 100 2.42 25.19 31.06
C ASN A 100 2.59 26.66 31.47
N LYS A 101 1.71 27.17 32.34
CA LYS A 101 1.69 28.56 32.80
C LYS A 101 2.99 28.99 33.47
N LYS A 102 3.76 28.06 34.03
CA LYS A 102 5.08 28.35 34.66
C LYS A 102 6.11 28.85 33.65
N LEU A 103 5.98 28.47 32.38
CA LEU A 103 6.89 28.87 31.30
C LEU A 103 6.58 30.25 30.71
N GLN A 104 5.48 30.88 31.13
CA GLN A 104 5.07 32.22 30.69
C GLN A 104 4.96 32.36 29.15
N ILE A 105 4.56 31.29 28.47
CA ILE A 105 4.29 31.25 27.02
C ILE A 105 3.07 32.15 26.74
N LYS A 106 3.21 33.14 25.85
CA LYS A 106 2.15 34.14 25.59
C LYS A 106 1.57 34.05 24.19
N SER A 107 2.31 33.46 23.25
CA SER A 107 1.98 33.40 21.84
C SER A 107 2.34 32.05 21.23
N VAL A 108 1.85 31.77 20.02
CA VAL A 108 2.17 30.53 19.31
C VAL A 108 3.63 30.54 18.83
N GLU A 109 4.20 31.72 18.55
CA GLU A 109 5.61 31.89 18.22
C GLU A 109 6.55 31.38 19.33
N ASP A 110 6.13 31.51 20.59
CA ASP A 110 6.88 31.08 21.77
C ASP A 110 6.99 29.54 21.87
N LEU A 111 6.24 28.79 21.07
CA LEU A 111 6.33 27.33 21.03
C LEU A 111 7.65 26.83 20.40
N LYS A 112 8.38 27.69 19.69
CA LYS A 112 9.61 27.32 19.00
C LYS A 112 10.64 26.69 19.95
N GLY A 113 11.08 25.48 19.63
CA GLY A 113 12.04 24.69 20.39
C GLY A 113 11.48 24.03 21.66
N LEU A 114 10.19 24.21 21.96
CA LEU A 114 9.53 23.58 23.10
C LEU A 114 9.03 22.17 22.76
N ARG A 115 8.78 21.37 23.79
CA ARG A 115 8.20 20.03 23.67
C ARG A 115 6.69 20.17 23.53
N VAL A 116 6.17 19.91 22.34
CA VAL A 116 4.76 20.19 22.03
C VAL A 116 4.08 18.96 21.48
N SER A 117 3.00 18.53 22.12
CA SER A 117 2.14 17.49 21.55
C SER A 117 1.19 18.10 20.51
N VAL A 118 1.18 17.51 19.32
CA VAL A 118 0.36 17.95 18.16
C VAL A 118 -0.81 17.00 17.88
N GLY A 119 -1.12 16.09 18.81
CA GLY A 119 -2.09 15.02 18.62
C GLY A 119 -1.48 13.76 17.99
N GLU A 120 -2.26 12.68 17.92
CA GLU A 120 -1.81 11.40 17.35
C GLU A 120 -1.61 11.48 15.83
N GLU A 121 -0.82 10.56 15.27
CA GLU A 121 -0.66 10.45 13.81
C GLU A 121 -2.01 10.14 13.12
N GLY A 122 -2.30 10.81 12.00
CA GLY A 122 -3.60 10.69 11.31
C GLY A 122 -4.79 11.30 12.06
N SER A 123 -4.55 12.07 13.12
CA SER A 123 -5.59 12.82 13.82
C SER A 123 -5.90 14.15 13.12
N GLY A 124 -7.15 14.59 13.22
CA GLY A 124 -7.54 15.94 12.81
C GLY A 124 -6.74 17.03 13.54
N VAL A 125 -6.40 16.78 14.81
CA VAL A 125 -5.60 17.66 15.66
C VAL A 125 -4.22 17.94 15.04
N LEU A 126 -3.56 16.93 14.45
CA LEU A 126 -2.28 17.09 13.77
C LEU A 126 -2.37 18.03 12.56
N LYS A 127 -3.43 17.87 11.75
CA LYS A 127 -3.71 18.78 10.62
C LYS A 127 -3.94 20.21 11.13
N ASN A 128 -4.76 20.36 12.16
CA ASN A 128 -5.09 21.68 12.73
C ASN A 128 -3.85 22.35 13.34
N ALA A 129 -3.02 21.59 14.07
CA ALA A 129 -1.75 22.07 14.64
C ALA A 129 -0.78 22.55 13.56
N LYS A 130 -0.62 21.81 12.46
CA LYS A 130 0.20 22.23 11.31
C LYS A 130 -0.30 23.55 10.71
N ASN A 131 -1.61 23.69 10.53
CA ASN A 131 -2.21 24.90 9.96
C ASN A 131 -2.04 26.12 10.88
N ILE A 132 -2.25 25.94 12.19
CA ILE A 132 -2.04 27.02 13.18
C ILE A 132 -0.57 27.41 13.22
N LEU A 133 0.37 26.47 13.34
CA LEU A 133 1.81 26.78 13.34
C LEU A 133 2.21 27.56 12.09
N LYS A 134 1.68 27.17 10.92
CA LYS A 134 1.94 27.87 9.65
C LYS A 134 1.42 29.31 9.64
N ALA A 135 0.27 29.59 10.25
CA ALA A 135 -0.26 30.95 10.40
C ALA A 135 0.70 31.88 11.18
N TYR A 136 1.55 31.27 12.00
CA TYR A 136 2.58 31.92 12.82
C TYR A 136 3.99 31.83 12.21
N GLY A 137 4.12 31.32 10.98
CA GLY A 137 5.41 31.17 10.31
C GLY A 137 6.29 30.05 10.89
N LEU A 138 5.69 29.12 11.64
CA LEU A 138 6.33 27.94 12.20
C LEU A 138 5.91 26.68 11.43
N THR A 139 6.73 25.64 11.56
CA THR A 139 6.42 24.28 11.13
C THR A 139 6.58 23.31 12.30
N VAL A 140 6.14 22.06 12.14
CA VAL A 140 6.40 21.02 13.14
C VAL A 140 7.89 20.75 13.38
N ASN A 141 8.77 21.14 12.45
CA ASN A 141 10.22 21.02 12.60
C ASN A 141 10.82 22.12 13.50
N ASP A 142 10.05 23.17 13.79
CA ASP A 142 10.47 24.26 14.68
C ASP A 142 10.21 23.93 16.16
N ILE A 143 9.62 22.77 16.48
CA ILE A 143 9.26 22.31 17.84
C ILE A 143 9.83 20.90 18.10
N ASP A 144 10.01 20.51 19.37
CA ASP A 144 10.22 19.10 19.74
C ASP A 144 8.85 18.40 19.76
N VAL A 145 8.46 17.90 18.59
CA VAL A 145 7.12 17.35 18.33
C VAL A 145 6.90 16.02 19.07
N ARG A 146 5.73 15.90 19.70
CA ARG A 146 5.24 14.65 20.32
C ARG A 146 3.87 14.29 19.73
N TYR A 147 3.64 13.00 19.50
CA TYR A 147 2.37 12.50 18.99
C TYR A 147 1.67 11.72 20.09
N LEU A 148 0.83 12.41 20.87
CA LEU A 148 0.19 11.84 22.06
C LEU A 148 -1.33 12.00 21.97
N SER A 149 -2.06 11.05 22.55
CA SER A 149 -3.49 11.17 22.82
C SER A 149 -3.77 12.31 23.81
N PHE A 150 -5.03 12.74 23.96
CA PHE A 150 -5.36 13.81 24.91
C PHE A 150 -5.04 13.46 26.36
N ASP A 151 -5.29 12.22 26.78
CA ASP A 151 -5.03 11.77 28.14
C ASP A 151 -3.51 11.66 28.40
N ASP A 152 -2.75 11.16 27.41
CA ASP A 152 -1.30 11.07 27.50
C ASP A 152 -0.64 12.45 27.48
N ALA A 153 -1.13 13.36 26.63
CA ALA A 153 -0.64 14.73 26.56
C ALA A 153 -0.92 15.50 27.85
N ALA A 154 -2.11 15.34 28.43
CA ALA A 154 -2.44 15.94 29.73
C ALA A 154 -1.53 15.40 30.84
N THR A 155 -1.33 14.07 30.88
CA THR A 155 -0.43 13.43 31.84
C THR A 155 1.01 13.91 31.68
N ALA A 156 1.51 13.96 30.45
CA ALA A 156 2.85 14.45 30.13
C ALA A 156 3.03 15.93 30.51
N LEU A 157 2.03 16.80 30.29
CA LEU A 157 2.09 18.21 30.70
C LEU A 157 2.14 18.32 32.23
N LYS A 158 1.31 17.54 32.93
CA LYS A 158 1.30 17.49 34.40
C LYS A 158 2.64 17.04 34.97
N ASN A 159 3.30 16.09 34.31
CA ASN A 159 4.63 15.58 34.70
C ASN A 159 5.79 16.50 34.29
N GLY A 160 5.54 17.52 33.46
CA GLY A 160 6.58 18.39 32.92
C GLY A 160 7.41 17.75 31.79
N GLU A 161 6.90 16.67 31.19
CA GLU A 161 7.50 15.97 30.05
C GLU A 161 7.26 16.70 28.73
N ILE A 162 6.17 17.46 28.63
CA ILE A 162 5.89 18.42 27.56
C ILE A 162 5.59 19.81 28.13
N ASP A 163 5.67 20.81 27.26
CA ASP A 163 5.52 22.23 27.58
C ASP A 163 4.17 22.79 27.10
N ALA A 164 3.63 22.21 26.02
CA ALA A 164 2.33 22.54 25.48
C ALA A 164 1.69 21.35 24.76
N PHE A 165 0.38 21.38 24.57
CA PHE A 165 -0.31 20.44 23.68
C PHE A 165 -1.52 21.06 22.98
N PHE A 166 -1.73 20.62 21.74
CA PHE A 166 -2.91 20.96 20.94
C PHE A 166 -4.06 20.02 21.27
N VAL A 167 -5.25 20.59 21.38
CA VAL A 167 -6.52 19.88 21.52
C VAL A 167 -7.53 20.47 20.56
N THR A 168 -8.24 19.61 19.85
CA THR A 168 -9.42 20.01 19.07
C THR A 168 -10.58 19.17 19.55
N ALA A 169 -11.52 19.80 20.24
CA ALA A 169 -12.66 19.12 20.87
C ALA A 169 -13.71 20.15 21.29
N ALA A 170 -14.91 19.68 21.64
CA ALA A 170 -15.90 20.54 22.28
C ALA A 170 -15.40 21.01 23.65
N THR A 171 -15.81 22.21 24.06
CA THR A 171 -15.46 22.80 25.35
C THR A 171 -16.67 22.79 26.29
N PRO A 172 -16.51 22.38 27.58
CA PRO A 172 -15.27 21.95 28.21
C PRO A 172 -14.82 20.55 27.74
N THR A 173 -13.52 20.40 27.48
CA THR A 173 -12.89 19.12 27.10
C THR A 173 -12.40 18.40 28.35
N LYS A 174 -12.73 17.10 28.49
CA LYS A 174 -12.43 16.28 29.67
C LYS A 174 -10.95 16.38 30.09
N ALA A 175 -10.01 16.11 29.18
CA ALA A 175 -8.58 16.13 29.49
C ALA A 175 -8.08 17.48 30.03
N VAL A 176 -8.64 18.59 29.53
CA VAL A 176 -8.27 19.95 29.98
C VAL A 176 -8.94 20.27 31.31
N SER A 177 -10.20 19.88 31.51
CA SER A 177 -10.91 20.01 32.78
C SER A 177 -10.19 19.26 33.90
N GLU A 178 -9.74 18.03 33.66
CA GLU A 178 -9.03 17.24 34.67
C GLU A 178 -7.72 17.89 35.12
N LEU A 179 -6.97 18.52 34.21
CA LEU A 179 -5.79 19.31 34.55
C LEU A 179 -6.15 20.53 35.41
N ALA A 180 -7.18 21.27 35.00
CA ALA A 180 -7.66 22.45 35.69
C ALA A 180 -8.16 22.12 37.11
N ASP A 181 -8.93 21.03 37.25
CA ASP A 181 -9.49 20.56 38.51
C ASP A 181 -8.41 20.06 39.47
N ALA A 182 -7.37 19.42 38.93
CA ALA A 182 -6.16 19.05 39.66
C ALA A 182 -5.25 20.24 40.02
N ASN A 183 -5.64 21.48 39.69
CA ASN A 183 -4.88 22.71 39.89
C ASN A 183 -3.48 22.66 39.23
N VAL A 184 -3.33 21.94 38.11
CA VAL A 184 -2.11 22.02 37.30
C VAL A 184 -2.01 23.45 36.74
N PRO A 185 -0.84 24.10 36.80
CA PRO A 185 -0.69 25.48 36.35
C PRO A 185 -0.69 25.53 34.82
N ILE A 186 -1.88 25.59 34.24
CA ILE A 186 -2.10 25.69 32.80
C ILE A 186 -2.59 27.08 32.39
N ASP A 187 -2.32 27.48 31.15
CA ASP A 187 -3.00 28.57 30.45
C ASP A 187 -3.40 28.08 29.04
N ILE A 188 -4.26 28.83 28.35
CA ILE A 188 -4.63 28.56 26.96
C ILE A 188 -4.24 29.79 26.13
N LEU A 189 -3.55 29.55 25.01
CA LEU A 189 -3.18 30.62 24.09
C LEU A 189 -4.39 31.07 23.27
N SER A 190 -4.54 32.40 23.16
CA SER A 190 -5.49 33.02 22.23
C SER A 190 -4.79 33.28 20.90
N LEU A 191 -5.49 33.02 19.80
CA LEU A 191 -5.01 33.39 18.47
C LEU A 191 -5.19 34.89 18.26
N ASP A 192 -4.27 35.50 17.51
CA ASP A 192 -4.36 36.90 17.10
C ASP A 192 -5.21 37.04 15.82
N ASP A 193 -5.77 38.22 15.61
CA ASP A 193 -6.67 38.50 14.47
C ASP A 193 -6.04 38.21 13.10
N ARG A 194 -4.71 38.34 12.97
CA ARG A 194 -4.02 38.04 11.70
C ARG A 194 -4.02 36.53 11.49
N ALA A 195 -3.69 35.73 12.50
CA ALA A 195 -3.72 34.28 12.41
C ALA A 195 -5.14 33.76 12.17
N VAL A 196 -6.13 34.30 12.88
CA VAL A 196 -7.55 33.97 12.69
C VAL A 196 -7.99 34.25 11.24
N ARG A 197 -7.76 35.46 10.73
CA ARG A 197 -8.09 35.81 9.33
C ARG A 197 -7.33 34.94 8.33
N PHE A 198 -6.06 34.64 8.58
CA PHE A 198 -5.29 33.76 7.70
C PHE A 198 -5.92 32.36 7.63
N LEU A 199 -6.29 31.80 8.79
CA LEU A 199 -6.87 30.47 8.89
C LEU A 199 -8.24 30.40 8.21
N GLU A 200 -9.13 31.34 8.49
CA GLU A 200 -10.47 31.38 7.85
C GLU A 200 -10.41 31.56 6.33
N ASN A 201 -9.47 32.36 5.82
CA ASN A 201 -9.35 32.59 4.37
C ASN A 201 -8.59 31.49 3.63
N SER A 202 -7.80 30.69 4.34
CA SER A 202 -6.93 29.66 3.71
C SER A 202 -7.49 28.25 3.81
N TYR A 203 -8.41 28.01 4.74
CA TYR A 203 -8.91 26.67 5.05
C TYR A 203 -10.44 26.68 5.18
N ASP A 204 -11.09 26.02 4.22
CA ASP A 204 -12.54 25.83 4.24
C ASP A 204 -12.97 25.04 5.49
N GLY A 205 -14.09 25.45 6.09
CA GLY A 205 -14.65 24.82 7.30
C GLY A 205 -14.14 25.39 8.63
N TYR A 206 -13.18 26.33 8.61
CA TYR A 206 -12.68 27.00 9.82
C TYR A 206 -13.57 28.20 10.13
N SER A 207 -13.93 28.37 11.40
CA SER A 207 -14.76 29.50 11.86
C SER A 207 -14.18 30.09 13.14
N VAL A 208 -14.19 31.42 13.29
CA VAL A 208 -13.83 32.04 14.57
C VAL A 208 -14.78 31.59 15.67
N THR A 209 -14.21 31.25 16.82
CA THR A 209 -14.94 30.88 18.03
C THR A 209 -14.28 31.47 19.27
N THR A 210 -15.00 31.50 20.38
CA THR A 210 -14.51 32.02 21.65
C THR A 210 -14.80 31.04 22.76
N ILE A 211 -13.74 30.59 23.44
CA ILE A 211 -13.85 29.84 24.68
C ILE A 211 -14.03 30.85 25.80
N LYS A 212 -15.15 30.77 26.52
CA LYS A 212 -15.52 31.77 27.53
C LYS A 212 -14.67 31.67 28.79
N ALA A 213 -14.41 32.81 29.42
CA ALA A 213 -13.81 32.85 30.75
C ALA A 213 -14.62 31.96 31.71
N GLY A 214 -13.92 31.16 32.51
CA GLY A 214 -14.53 30.23 33.45
C GLY A 214 -14.96 28.89 32.86
N THR A 215 -14.77 28.63 31.55
CA THR A 215 -14.97 27.28 30.97
C THR A 215 -14.07 26.23 31.65
N TYR A 216 -12.84 26.60 31.99
CA TYR A 216 -11.93 25.78 32.79
C TYR A 216 -11.54 26.52 34.06
N LYS A 217 -11.43 25.77 35.16
CA LYS A 217 -10.99 26.31 36.45
C LYS A 217 -9.61 26.98 36.32
N GLY A 218 -9.52 28.24 36.73
CA GLY A 218 -8.26 29.01 36.69
C GLY A 218 -7.99 29.75 35.36
N ILE A 219 -8.83 29.57 34.33
CA ILE A 219 -8.79 30.31 33.07
C ILE A 219 -9.90 31.37 33.09
N ASN A 220 -9.53 32.60 33.48
CA ASN A 220 -10.48 33.70 33.71
C ASN A 220 -10.51 34.76 32.60
N LYS A 221 -10.07 34.38 31.39
CA LYS A 221 -10.06 35.24 30.20
C LYS A 221 -10.77 34.52 29.06
N ASP A 222 -11.45 35.28 28.21
CA ASP A 222 -11.96 34.75 26.94
C ASP A 222 -10.76 34.41 26.05
N ILE A 223 -10.85 33.28 25.34
CA ILE A 223 -9.84 32.82 24.39
C ILE A 223 -10.44 32.87 22.99
N THR A 224 -9.92 33.77 22.16
CA THR A 224 -10.25 33.79 20.73
C THR A 224 -9.47 32.69 20.04
N THR A 225 -10.17 31.85 19.29
CA THR A 225 -9.57 30.75 18.54
C THR A 225 -10.40 30.49 17.28
N VAL A 226 -10.06 29.44 16.53
CA VAL A 226 -10.91 28.94 15.45
C VAL A 226 -11.37 27.53 15.78
N GLY A 227 -12.44 27.09 15.12
CA GLY A 227 -13.02 25.78 15.31
C GLY A 227 -13.58 25.20 14.02
N VAL A 228 -13.82 23.90 14.08
CA VAL A 228 -14.44 23.08 13.02
C VAL A 228 -15.68 22.40 13.57
N MET A 229 -16.43 21.71 12.72
CA MET A 229 -17.63 20.99 13.12
C MET A 229 -17.37 19.49 13.16
N ALA A 230 -17.75 18.84 14.26
CA ALA A 230 -17.86 17.39 14.32
C ALA A 230 -19.08 16.91 13.51
N VAL A 231 -18.89 15.90 12.67
CA VAL A 231 -19.89 15.32 11.78
C VAL A 231 -19.98 13.82 12.06
N LEU A 232 -21.20 13.32 12.27
CA LEU A 232 -21.49 11.90 12.24
C LEU A 232 -21.54 11.45 10.77
N VAL A 233 -20.73 10.46 10.43
CA VAL A 233 -20.69 9.85 9.10
C VAL A 233 -21.04 8.36 9.19
N ALA A 234 -21.52 7.81 8.08
CA ALA A 234 -21.83 6.39 7.92
C ALA A 234 -21.26 5.85 6.62
N ASN A 235 -21.00 4.55 6.57
CA ASN A 235 -20.84 3.82 5.33
C ASN A 235 -22.16 3.93 4.53
N GLU A 236 -22.07 4.13 3.21
CA GLU A 236 -23.22 4.24 2.31
C GLU A 236 -24.16 3.03 2.33
N ASN A 237 -23.66 1.88 2.81
CA ASN A 237 -24.40 0.63 2.91
C ASN A 237 -25.13 0.46 4.26
N VAL A 238 -24.99 1.39 5.20
CA VAL A 238 -25.77 1.35 6.45
C VAL A 238 -27.25 1.49 6.11
N SER A 239 -28.06 0.59 6.64
CA SER A 239 -29.47 0.52 6.28
C SER A 239 -30.25 1.76 6.73
N ALA A 240 -31.32 2.06 5.99
CA ALA A 240 -32.17 3.21 6.29
C ALA A 240 -32.79 3.13 7.70
N SER A 241 -33.16 1.92 8.16
CA SER A 241 -33.70 1.69 9.50
C SER A 241 -32.72 2.11 10.60
N HIS A 242 -31.44 1.80 10.45
CA HIS A 242 -30.41 2.21 11.41
C HIS A 242 -30.18 3.73 11.39
N ILE A 243 -30.12 4.35 10.21
CA ILE A 243 -29.97 5.81 10.08
C ILE A 243 -31.16 6.55 10.69
N ASP A 244 -32.39 6.13 10.37
CA ASP A 244 -33.61 6.72 10.91
C ASP A 244 -33.66 6.59 12.43
N THR A 245 -33.29 5.41 12.95
CA THR A 245 -33.22 5.17 14.40
C THR A 245 -32.26 6.15 15.06
N ILE A 246 -31.03 6.29 14.53
CA ILE A 246 -30.03 7.19 15.10
C ILE A 246 -30.49 8.65 15.05
N LEU A 247 -31.00 9.12 13.92
CA LEU A 247 -31.49 10.50 13.79
C LEU A 247 -32.67 10.78 14.72
N ASN A 248 -33.58 9.82 14.90
CA ASN A 248 -34.68 9.93 15.86
C ASN A 248 -34.17 10.02 17.31
N LEU A 249 -33.17 9.21 17.69
CA LEU A 249 -32.58 9.26 19.02
C LEU A 249 -31.85 10.60 19.25
N LEU A 250 -31.08 11.09 18.28
CA LEU A 250 -30.42 12.39 18.33
C LEU A 250 -31.44 13.53 18.47
N LYS A 251 -32.56 13.47 17.75
CA LYS A 251 -33.65 14.47 17.84
C LYS A 251 -34.34 14.44 19.20
N LYS A 252 -34.71 13.25 19.67
CA LYS A 252 -35.43 13.05 20.93
C LYS A 252 -34.61 13.48 22.14
N HIS A 253 -33.30 13.19 22.13
CA HIS A 253 -32.40 13.45 23.25
C HIS A 253 -31.46 14.64 23.00
N HIS A 254 -31.84 15.55 22.11
CA HIS A 254 -31.01 16.67 21.65
C HIS A 254 -30.42 17.50 22.80
N GLU A 255 -31.21 17.81 23.84
CA GLU A 255 -30.71 18.56 25.01
C GLU A 255 -29.61 17.81 25.80
N SER A 256 -29.71 16.48 25.88
CA SER A 256 -28.72 15.65 26.57
C SER A 256 -27.41 15.62 25.81
N PHE A 257 -27.47 15.41 24.49
CA PHE A 257 -26.31 15.43 23.62
C PHE A 257 -25.65 16.81 23.56
N SER A 258 -26.44 17.88 23.51
CA SER A 258 -25.93 19.25 23.46
C SER A 258 -25.16 19.60 24.75
N LYS A 259 -25.59 19.11 25.92
CA LYS A 259 -24.83 19.30 27.17
C LYS A 259 -23.45 18.65 27.16
N ILE A 260 -23.27 17.52 26.47
CA ILE A 260 -21.97 16.84 26.34
C ILE A 260 -20.98 17.71 25.55
N SER A 261 -21.47 18.45 24.57
CA SER A 261 -20.68 19.27 23.66
C SER A 261 -20.73 20.78 23.95
N GLY A 262 -21.30 21.18 25.10
CA GLY A 262 -21.33 22.59 25.53
C GLY A 262 -22.39 23.47 24.83
N ASN A 263 -23.42 22.88 24.23
CA ASN A 263 -24.52 23.55 23.51
C ASN A 263 -24.04 24.48 22.40
N THR A 264 -23.00 24.06 21.66
CA THR A 264 -22.30 24.91 20.69
C THR A 264 -22.97 25.00 19.32
N LEU A 265 -23.85 24.05 18.98
CA LEU A 265 -24.44 23.94 17.65
C LEU A 265 -25.84 23.33 17.70
N ASN A 266 -26.73 23.79 16.82
CA ASN A 266 -27.99 23.11 16.55
C ASN A 266 -27.83 22.18 15.34
N MET A 267 -27.83 20.87 15.60
CA MET A 267 -27.66 19.79 14.61
C MET A 267 -28.79 19.65 13.57
N PHE A 268 -29.92 20.35 13.79
CA PHE A 268 -31.08 20.35 12.89
C PHE A 268 -31.27 21.68 12.16
N ASP A 269 -30.35 22.64 12.33
CA ASP A 269 -30.40 23.91 11.60
C ASP A 269 -29.93 23.74 10.15
N GLU A 270 -30.60 24.42 9.22
CA GLU A 270 -30.30 24.32 7.79
C GLU A 270 -28.89 24.82 7.49
N ASN A 271 -28.44 25.91 8.12
CA ASN A 271 -27.09 26.44 7.89
C ASN A 271 -26.00 25.47 8.37
N THR A 272 -26.26 24.75 9.47
CA THR A 272 -25.37 23.69 9.95
C THR A 272 -25.22 22.60 8.89
N LEU A 273 -26.34 22.15 8.32
CA LEU A 273 -26.34 21.08 7.32
C LEU A 273 -25.72 21.53 5.98
N ASP A 274 -26.01 22.75 5.55
CA ASP A 274 -25.45 23.37 4.34
C ASP A 274 -23.93 23.60 4.44
N SER A 275 -23.40 23.77 5.66
CA SER A 275 -21.96 23.93 5.91
C SER A 275 -21.16 22.63 5.81
N ILE A 276 -21.83 21.48 5.71
CA ILE A 276 -21.18 20.18 5.47
C ILE A 276 -20.94 20.04 3.97
N ASP A 277 -19.72 20.34 3.54
CA ASP A 277 -19.28 20.12 2.15
C ASP A 277 -18.90 18.66 1.92
N ALA A 278 -19.90 17.77 2.02
CA ALA A 278 -19.79 16.34 1.78
C ALA A 278 -21.16 15.73 1.41
N PRO A 279 -21.21 14.65 0.61
CA PRO A 279 -22.46 13.97 0.29
C PRO A 279 -23.12 13.37 1.54
N PHE A 280 -24.42 13.65 1.72
CA PHE A 280 -25.21 13.04 2.78
C PHE A 280 -25.64 11.61 2.43
N HIS A 281 -25.81 10.80 3.46
CA HIS A 281 -26.36 9.46 3.34
C HIS A 281 -27.80 9.56 2.84
N LYS A 282 -28.17 8.72 1.86
CA LYS A 282 -29.49 8.80 1.21
C LYS A 282 -30.66 8.73 2.20
N ALA A 283 -30.56 7.85 3.19
CA ALA A 283 -31.56 7.73 4.25
C ALA A 283 -31.61 8.98 5.15
N ALA A 284 -30.45 9.58 5.46
CA ALA A 284 -30.41 10.80 6.26
C ALA A 284 -31.05 11.97 5.51
N ALA A 285 -30.67 12.19 4.24
CA ALA A 285 -31.27 13.23 3.39
C ALA A 285 -32.78 13.07 3.27
N LYS A 286 -33.27 11.84 3.11
CA LYS A 286 -34.71 11.55 3.13
C LYS A 286 -35.34 11.87 4.48
N TRP A 287 -34.75 11.43 5.58
CA TRP A 287 -35.27 11.68 6.94
C TRP A 287 -35.38 13.17 7.24
N TYR A 288 -34.38 13.98 6.88
CA TYR A 288 -34.44 15.44 7.04
C TYR A 288 -35.58 16.05 6.20
N GLY A 289 -35.71 15.63 4.94
CA GLY A 289 -36.81 16.06 4.06
C GLY A 289 -38.20 15.69 4.61
N ASP A 290 -38.38 14.46 5.08
CA ASP A 290 -39.63 13.98 5.70
C ASP A 290 -39.96 14.73 7.00
N ASN A 291 -38.96 15.31 7.66
CA ASN A 291 -39.11 16.15 8.86
C ASN A 291 -39.17 17.66 8.56
N GLY A 292 -39.26 18.06 7.29
CA GLY A 292 -39.40 19.45 6.87
C GLY A 292 -38.14 20.31 7.04
N ILE A 293 -36.96 19.69 7.13
CA ILE A 293 -35.67 20.36 7.22
C ILE A 293 -35.04 20.39 5.81
N THR A 294 -34.81 21.59 5.27
CA THR A 294 -34.15 21.79 3.97
C THR A 294 -32.65 22.12 4.17
N GLY A 295 -31.87 22.30 3.10
CA GLY A 295 -30.41 22.51 3.21
C GLY A 295 -29.56 21.24 3.29
N VAL A 296 -30.17 20.05 3.39
CA VAL A 296 -29.45 18.82 3.05
C VAL A 296 -29.42 18.73 1.54
N LYS A 297 -28.26 18.93 0.92
CA LYS A 297 -28.08 18.61 -0.50
C LYS A 297 -28.16 17.09 -0.63
N PRO A 298 -29.28 16.48 -1.06
CA PRO A 298 -29.22 15.11 -1.50
C PRO A 298 -28.19 15.06 -2.63
N GLU A 299 -27.57 13.90 -2.82
CA GLU A 299 -26.72 13.66 -3.98
C GLU A 299 -27.49 14.06 -5.26
N ILE A 300 -27.27 15.28 -5.74
CA ILE A 300 -27.51 15.63 -7.13
C ILE A 300 -26.37 14.91 -7.81
N LYS A 301 -26.68 13.72 -8.31
CA LYS A 301 -25.81 13.00 -9.22
C LYS A 301 -25.19 14.03 -10.16
N ALA A 302 -23.87 14.21 -10.07
CA ALA A 302 -23.12 14.42 -11.28
C ALA A 302 -23.35 13.16 -12.13
N GLU A 303 -24.42 13.16 -12.91
CA GLU A 303 -24.53 12.33 -14.09
C GLU A 303 -23.50 12.85 -15.10
N THR A 304 -22.26 12.49 -14.84
CA THR A 304 -21.17 12.28 -15.80
C THR A 304 -20.41 11.10 -15.23
N SER A 305 -21.03 9.94 -15.12
CA SER A 305 -21.53 9.17 -16.25
C SER A 305 -22.23 7.94 -15.68
N ALA A 306 -23.23 7.42 -16.37
CA ALA A 306 -23.92 6.20 -15.98
C ALA A 306 -22.96 5.01 -16.07
N GLY A 307 -22.13 4.87 -15.04
CA GLY A 307 -21.24 3.76 -14.81
C GLY A 307 -21.94 2.79 -13.90
N LYS A 308 -22.35 1.62 -14.41
CA LYS A 308 -22.76 0.55 -13.49
C LYS A 308 -21.53 0.19 -12.65
N THR A 309 -21.53 0.49 -11.36
CA THR A 309 -20.49 -0.03 -10.47
C THR A 309 -20.76 -1.52 -10.24
N LEU A 310 -19.91 -2.38 -10.78
CA LEU A 310 -20.03 -3.83 -10.72
C LEU A 310 -19.02 -4.36 -9.70
N ASN A 311 -19.51 -4.84 -8.56
CA ASN A 311 -18.66 -5.50 -7.56
C ASN A 311 -18.55 -6.99 -7.93
N LEU A 312 -17.35 -7.44 -8.26
CA LEU A 312 -17.06 -8.84 -8.54
C LEU A 312 -16.53 -9.51 -7.28
N ASP A 313 -17.20 -10.57 -6.86
CA ASP A 313 -16.69 -11.42 -5.77
C ASP A 313 -15.40 -12.17 -6.19
N MET A 314 -14.79 -12.89 -5.25
CA MET A 314 -13.57 -13.67 -5.48
C MET A 314 -13.67 -14.61 -6.69
N TYR A 315 -14.79 -15.32 -6.85
CA TYR A 315 -14.97 -16.29 -7.92
C TYR A 315 -15.13 -15.61 -9.28
N GLN A 316 -15.90 -14.53 -9.31
CA GLN A 316 -16.15 -13.74 -10.52
C GLN A 316 -14.89 -13.00 -10.99
N THR A 317 -14.13 -12.43 -10.06
CA THR A 317 -12.85 -11.77 -10.35
C THR A 317 -11.89 -12.74 -11.03
N VAL A 318 -11.77 -13.96 -10.48
CA VAL A 318 -10.90 -15.00 -11.03
C VAL A 318 -11.40 -15.49 -12.38
N ALA A 319 -12.72 -15.62 -12.56
CA ALA A 319 -13.30 -15.96 -13.86
C ALA A 319 -12.93 -14.92 -14.93
N VAL A 320 -13.02 -13.62 -14.62
CA VAL A 320 -12.60 -12.54 -15.53
C VAL A 320 -11.10 -12.62 -15.82
N ALA A 321 -10.27 -12.88 -14.81
CA ALA A 321 -8.83 -13.04 -14.98
C ALA A 321 -8.49 -14.23 -15.91
N VAL A 322 -9.20 -15.35 -15.78
CA VAL A 322 -9.02 -16.53 -16.64
C VAL A 322 -9.50 -16.26 -18.06
N LEU A 323 -10.60 -15.53 -18.25
CA LEU A 323 -11.03 -15.11 -19.58
C LEU A 323 -9.98 -14.21 -20.26
N ALA A 324 -9.45 -13.23 -19.52
CA ALA A 324 -8.35 -12.40 -19.99
C ALA A 324 -7.12 -13.27 -20.33
N LEU A 325 -6.75 -14.22 -19.47
CA LEU A 325 -5.65 -15.16 -19.71
C LEU A 325 -5.84 -15.95 -21.01
N PHE A 326 -7.03 -16.49 -21.28
CA PHE A 326 -7.31 -17.21 -22.53
C PHE A 326 -7.15 -16.32 -23.76
N ILE A 327 -7.64 -15.07 -23.71
CA ILE A 327 -7.41 -14.09 -24.78
C ILE A 327 -5.91 -13.87 -24.98
N GLY A 328 -5.14 -13.73 -23.90
CA GLY A 328 -3.69 -13.59 -23.93
C GLY A 328 -2.98 -14.79 -24.57
N VAL A 329 -3.39 -16.01 -24.25
CA VAL A 329 -2.84 -17.25 -24.86
C VAL A 329 -3.12 -17.26 -26.36
N MET A 330 -4.38 -17.02 -26.77
CA MET A 330 -4.77 -17.00 -28.17
C MET A 330 -4.01 -15.94 -28.99
N LEU A 331 -3.77 -14.77 -28.42
CA LEU A 331 -3.01 -13.70 -29.08
C LEU A 331 -1.53 -14.02 -29.17
N LYS A 332 -0.96 -14.63 -28.11
CA LYS A 332 0.44 -15.07 -28.10
C LYS A 332 0.71 -16.09 -29.20
N GLU A 333 -0.22 -17.01 -29.46
CA GLU A 333 -0.09 -17.99 -30.56
C GLU A 333 -0.14 -17.33 -31.95
N LYS A 334 -0.91 -16.25 -32.11
CA LYS A 334 -1.07 -15.56 -33.39
C LYS A 334 0.01 -14.53 -33.69
N ILE A 335 0.54 -13.87 -32.66
CA ILE A 335 1.44 -12.73 -32.81
C ILE A 335 2.88 -13.15 -32.46
N LYS A 336 3.70 -13.36 -33.50
CA LYS A 336 5.12 -13.76 -33.37
C LYS A 336 5.94 -12.81 -32.49
N PHE A 337 5.61 -11.51 -32.47
CA PHE A 337 6.28 -10.54 -31.59
C PHE A 337 6.17 -10.93 -30.11
N LEU A 338 4.97 -11.33 -29.64
CA LEU A 338 4.72 -11.65 -28.24
C LEU A 338 5.49 -12.89 -27.79
N THR A 339 5.61 -13.90 -28.65
CA THR A 339 6.42 -15.11 -28.38
C THR A 339 7.91 -14.84 -28.46
N THR A 340 8.35 -14.04 -29.45
CA THR A 340 9.77 -13.67 -29.63
C THR A 340 10.31 -12.91 -28.41
N PHE A 341 9.51 -12.04 -27.80
CA PHE A 341 9.90 -11.27 -26.61
C PHE A 341 9.49 -11.92 -25.27
N CYS A 342 9.03 -13.18 -25.31
CA CYS A 342 8.64 -13.95 -24.13
C CYS A 342 7.59 -13.27 -23.24
N ILE A 343 6.69 -12.46 -23.82
CA ILE A 343 5.67 -11.75 -23.04
C ILE A 343 4.66 -12.77 -22.47
N PRO A 344 4.38 -12.77 -21.16
CA PRO A 344 3.44 -13.72 -20.56
C PRO A 344 2.01 -13.52 -21.05
N ALA A 345 1.27 -14.63 -21.24
CA ALA A 345 -0.14 -14.57 -21.62
C ALA A 345 -1.03 -13.79 -20.63
N PRO A 346 -0.88 -13.92 -19.29
CA PRO A 346 -1.67 -13.13 -18.34
C PRO A 346 -1.48 -11.62 -18.52
N VAL A 347 -0.27 -11.19 -18.88
CA VAL A 347 0.06 -9.77 -19.10
C VAL A 347 -0.59 -9.26 -20.37
N VAL A 348 -0.50 -10.00 -21.49
CA VAL A 348 -1.14 -9.60 -22.76
C VAL A 348 -2.66 -9.47 -22.58
N GLY A 349 -3.27 -10.52 -22.05
CA GLY A 349 -4.72 -10.58 -21.86
C GLY A 349 -5.24 -9.55 -20.86
N GLY A 350 -4.59 -9.48 -19.70
CA GLY A 350 -4.97 -8.55 -18.65
C GLY A 350 -4.71 -7.09 -19.01
N MET A 351 -3.66 -6.78 -19.79
CA MET A 351 -3.43 -5.41 -20.29
C MET A 351 -4.52 -4.97 -21.28
N ILE A 352 -4.96 -5.87 -22.17
CA ILE A 352 -6.09 -5.56 -23.07
C ILE A 352 -7.35 -5.28 -22.26
N PHE A 353 -7.61 -6.10 -21.24
CA PHE A 353 -8.72 -5.88 -20.33
C PHE A 353 -8.57 -4.53 -19.60
N ALA A 354 -7.39 -4.23 -19.05
CA ALA A 354 -7.11 -2.97 -18.35
C ALA A 354 -7.27 -1.75 -19.25
N ILE A 355 -6.90 -1.84 -20.53
CA ILE A 355 -7.13 -0.76 -21.52
C ILE A 355 -8.62 -0.58 -21.77
N ILE A 356 -9.36 -1.66 -22.02
CA ILE A 356 -10.81 -1.61 -22.23
C ILE A 356 -11.50 -1.04 -20.99
N PHE A 357 -11.13 -1.53 -19.80
CA PHE A 357 -11.66 -1.05 -18.54
C PHE A 357 -11.31 0.42 -18.31
N CYS A 358 -10.07 0.86 -18.57
CA CYS A 358 -9.67 2.26 -18.48
C CYS A 358 -10.47 3.15 -19.43
N ILE A 359 -10.77 2.68 -20.64
CA ILE A 359 -11.64 3.40 -21.58
C ILE A 359 -13.05 3.51 -21.02
N LEU A 360 -13.64 2.39 -20.58
CA LEU A 360 -14.98 2.38 -19.99
C LEU A 360 -15.07 3.25 -18.74
N TYR A 361 -14.02 3.27 -17.92
CA TYR A 361 -13.89 4.10 -16.74
C TYR A 361 -13.75 5.59 -17.10
N ALA A 362 -12.95 5.93 -18.11
CA ALA A 362 -12.76 7.31 -18.57
C ALA A 362 -14.04 7.92 -19.18
N PHE A 363 -14.86 7.10 -19.84
CA PHE A 363 -16.22 7.48 -20.28
C PHE A 363 -17.29 7.28 -19.18
N GLY A 364 -16.85 6.83 -18.00
CA GLY A 364 -17.61 6.26 -16.88
C GLY A 364 -18.90 5.53 -17.24
N ILE A 365 -18.76 4.58 -18.17
CA ILE A 365 -19.77 3.59 -18.56
C ILE A 365 -19.80 2.40 -17.57
N LEU A 366 -18.66 2.11 -16.93
CA LEU A 366 -18.53 0.96 -16.04
C LEU A 366 -17.38 1.18 -15.05
N GLU A 367 -17.65 1.02 -13.75
CA GLU A 367 -16.63 0.94 -12.70
C GLU A 367 -16.68 -0.47 -12.12
N ILE A 368 -15.54 -1.17 -12.00
CA ILE A 368 -15.51 -2.54 -11.49
C ILE A 368 -14.64 -2.56 -10.24
N ASN A 369 -15.18 -3.11 -9.15
CA ASN A 369 -14.40 -3.43 -7.97
C ASN A 369 -14.14 -4.94 -7.95
N PHE A 370 -12.88 -5.32 -7.75
CA PHE A 370 -12.44 -6.71 -7.78
C PHE A 370 -12.06 -7.17 -6.37
N ASP A 371 -12.41 -8.40 -6.04
CA ASP A 371 -11.94 -9.09 -4.83
C ASP A 371 -10.58 -9.75 -5.11
N GLU A 372 -9.55 -9.30 -4.41
CA GLU A 372 -8.16 -9.72 -4.61
C GLU A 372 -7.72 -10.88 -3.69
N THR A 373 -8.64 -11.51 -2.96
CA THR A 373 -8.32 -12.57 -2.00
C THR A 373 -7.56 -13.73 -2.64
N LEU A 374 -8.04 -14.24 -3.78
CA LEU A 374 -7.38 -15.35 -4.46
C LEU A 374 -6.04 -14.95 -5.08
N ARG A 375 -5.87 -13.67 -5.48
CA ARG A 375 -4.57 -13.15 -5.93
C ARG A 375 -3.51 -13.38 -4.86
N ASN A 376 -3.83 -13.02 -3.62
CA ASN A 376 -2.90 -13.14 -2.50
C ASN A 376 -2.57 -14.61 -2.18
N VAL A 377 -3.57 -15.50 -2.22
CA VAL A 377 -3.35 -16.95 -2.04
C VAL A 377 -2.43 -17.51 -3.12
N CYS A 378 -2.68 -17.20 -4.39
CA CYS A 378 -1.87 -17.66 -5.51
C CYS A 378 -0.44 -17.08 -5.46
N MET A 379 -0.27 -15.83 -5.07
CA MET A 379 1.04 -15.20 -4.86
C MET A 379 1.85 -15.98 -3.82
N VAL A 380 1.28 -16.21 -2.63
CA VAL A 380 1.98 -16.93 -1.55
C VAL A 380 2.33 -18.35 -1.98
N MET A 381 1.43 -19.06 -2.68
CA MET A 381 1.70 -20.41 -3.17
C MET A 381 2.81 -20.43 -4.23
N PHE A 382 2.82 -19.46 -5.16
CA PHE A 382 3.88 -19.31 -6.15
C PHE A 382 5.25 -19.11 -5.49
N PHE A 383 5.41 -18.12 -4.61
CA PHE A 383 6.70 -17.88 -3.94
C PHE A 383 7.11 -19.01 -3.00
N THR A 384 6.16 -19.74 -2.44
CA THR A 384 6.45 -20.97 -1.67
C THR A 384 7.04 -22.05 -2.59
N SER A 385 6.50 -22.21 -3.82
CA SER A 385 7.06 -23.12 -4.83
C SER A 385 8.49 -22.72 -5.23
N VAL A 386 8.77 -21.42 -5.35
CA VAL A 386 10.12 -20.89 -5.60
C VAL A 386 11.05 -21.25 -4.43
N GLY A 387 10.58 -21.15 -3.19
CA GLY A 387 11.32 -21.58 -2.01
C GLY A 387 11.73 -23.06 -2.06
N PHE A 388 10.86 -23.95 -2.55
CA PHE A 388 11.20 -25.36 -2.75
C PHE A 388 12.28 -25.61 -3.82
N GLN A 389 12.55 -24.64 -4.69
CA GLN A 389 13.63 -24.75 -5.67
C GLN A 389 15.00 -24.50 -5.02
N ALA A 390 15.10 -23.82 -3.87
CA ALA A 390 16.38 -23.56 -3.22
C ALA A 390 17.02 -24.86 -2.68
N ASN A 391 17.93 -25.46 -3.44
CA ASN A 391 18.63 -26.71 -3.09
C ASN A 391 20.15 -26.51 -3.00
N MET A 392 20.70 -26.62 -1.79
CA MET A 392 22.13 -26.40 -1.52
C MET A 392 23.03 -27.48 -2.13
N LYS A 393 22.52 -28.71 -2.32
CA LYS A 393 23.27 -29.82 -2.94
C LYS A 393 23.45 -29.58 -4.44
N VAL A 394 22.40 -29.08 -5.12
CA VAL A 394 22.45 -28.67 -6.54
C VAL A 394 23.34 -27.46 -6.74
N LEU A 395 23.32 -26.50 -5.81
CA LEU A 395 24.25 -25.36 -5.87
C LEU A 395 25.71 -25.82 -5.79
N LYS A 396 26.00 -26.81 -4.93
CA LYS A 396 27.34 -27.39 -4.78
C LYS A 396 27.76 -28.23 -5.99
N SER A 397 26.83 -28.91 -6.66
CA SER A 397 27.16 -29.74 -7.83
C SER A 397 27.52 -28.91 -9.06
N GLY A 398 27.04 -27.67 -9.17
CA GLY A 398 27.45 -26.75 -10.24
C GLY A 398 28.88 -26.21 -10.12
N GLY A 399 29.58 -26.52 -9.02
CA GLY A 399 30.99 -26.25 -8.83
C GLY A 399 31.35 -24.77 -8.71
N LYS A 400 32.61 -24.43 -8.97
CA LYS A 400 33.15 -23.08 -8.76
C LYS A 400 32.47 -22.03 -9.64
N GLY A 401 32.08 -22.40 -10.87
CA GLY A 401 31.42 -21.51 -11.82
C GLY A 401 30.08 -20.99 -11.32
N THR A 402 29.25 -21.85 -10.72
CA THR A 402 27.95 -21.49 -10.13
C THR A 402 28.10 -20.51 -8.98
N PHE A 403 29.06 -20.72 -8.09
CA PHE A 403 29.26 -19.82 -6.95
C PHE A 403 29.72 -18.44 -7.37
N ILE A 404 30.65 -18.35 -8.35
CA ILE A 404 31.06 -17.06 -8.93
C ILE A 404 29.86 -16.37 -9.57
N PHE A 405 29.10 -17.11 -10.39
CA PHE A 405 27.94 -16.55 -11.07
C PHE A 405 26.88 -16.05 -10.07
N LEU A 406 26.60 -16.80 -9.00
CA LEU A 406 25.68 -16.40 -7.93
C LEU A 406 26.10 -15.08 -7.28
N ILE A 407 27.39 -14.89 -6.97
CA ILE A 407 27.92 -13.62 -6.43
C ILE A 407 27.70 -12.48 -7.42
N LEU A 408 27.92 -12.72 -8.71
CA LEU A 408 27.69 -11.71 -9.76
C LEU A 408 26.20 -11.34 -9.85
N VAL A 409 25.29 -12.30 -9.74
CA VAL A 409 23.85 -12.02 -9.71
C VAL A 409 23.46 -11.21 -8.47
N LEU A 410 23.97 -11.57 -7.28
CA LEU A 410 23.73 -10.78 -6.07
C LEU A 410 24.26 -9.35 -6.21
N LEU A 411 25.46 -9.18 -6.78
CA LEU A 411 26.02 -7.87 -7.07
C LEU A 411 25.13 -7.09 -8.05
N LEU A 412 24.62 -7.74 -9.09
CA LEU A 412 23.70 -7.11 -10.04
C LEU A 412 22.41 -6.62 -9.35
N ILE A 413 21.79 -7.45 -8.51
CA ILE A 413 20.59 -7.09 -7.73
C ILE A 413 20.85 -5.81 -6.91
N ILE A 414 21.96 -5.78 -6.17
CA ILE A 414 22.33 -4.63 -5.34
C ILE A 414 22.57 -3.39 -6.21
N LEU A 415 23.28 -3.52 -7.34
CA LEU A 415 23.55 -2.41 -8.24
C LEU A 415 22.29 -1.87 -8.90
N GLN A 416 21.34 -2.72 -9.30
CA GLN A 416 20.07 -2.30 -9.90
C GLN A 416 19.24 -1.48 -8.94
N ASN A 417 19.13 -1.92 -7.68
CA ASN A 417 18.41 -1.17 -6.64
C ASN A 417 19.14 0.12 -6.29
N THR A 418 20.46 0.08 -6.13
CA THR A 418 21.27 1.27 -5.84
C THR A 418 21.13 2.32 -6.95
N LEU A 419 21.20 1.89 -8.21
CA LEU A 419 21.03 2.79 -9.36
C LEU A 419 19.61 3.35 -9.41
N ALA A 420 18.59 2.52 -9.21
CA ALA A 420 17.20 2.94 -9.23
C ALA A 420 16.91 4.00 -8.16
N VAL A 421 17.40 3.78 -6.93
CA VAL A 421 17.29 4.70 -5.80
C VAL A 421 18.13 5.96 -6.01
N GLY A 422 19.32 5.84 -6.58
CA GLY A 422 20.21 6.97 -6.86
C GLY A 422 19.63 7.89 -7.94
N LEU A 423 19.15 7.31 -9.04
CA LEU A 423 18.54 8.07 -10.13
C LEU A 423 17.21 8.69 -9.72
N SER A 424 16.38 7.99 -8.94
CA SER A 424 15.11 8.55 -8.45
C SER A 424 15.33 9.78 -7.58
N LYS A 425 16.33 9.74 -6.67
CA LYS A 425 16.75 10.92 -5.90
C LYS A 425 17.26 12.05 -6.80
N ALA A 426 18.04 11.74 -7.84
CA ALA A 426 18.59 12.73 -8.75
C ALA A 426 17.53 13.46 -9.58
N ILE A 427 16.44 12.77 -9.96
CA ILE A 427 15.32 13.34 -10.72
C ILE A 427 14.20 13.88 -9.81
N GLY A 428 14.38 13.84 -8.48
CA GLY A 428 13.44 14.43 -7.52
C GLY A 428 12.17 13.62 -7.26
N ILE A 429 12.18 12.31 -7.48
CA ILE A 429 11.03 11.43 -7.18
C ILE A 429 11.33 10.50 -6.00
N ASN A 430 10.29 10.00 -5.34
CA ASN A 430 10.41 9.15 -4.16
C ASN A 430 11.32 7.92 -4.45
N PRO A 431 12.34 7.64 -3.61
CA PRO A 431 13.18 6.44 -3.72
C PRO A 431 12.42 5.11 -3.86
N LEU A 432 11.26 4.99 -3.21
CA LEU A 432 10.40 3.81 -3.29
C LEU A 432 9.75 3.65 -4.68
N ILE A 433 9.42 4.75 -5.38
CA ILE A 433 9.04 4.71 -6.81
C ILE A 433 10.23 4.22 -7.65
N GLY A 434 11.45 4.63 -7.28
CA GLY A 434 12.68 4.11 -7.90
C GLY A 434 12.74 2.58 -7.83
N MET A 435 12.42 1.98 -6.68
CA MET A 435 12.41 0.52 -6.51
C MET A 435 11.51 -0.21 -7.51
N CYS A 436 10.40 0.39 -7.95
CA CYS A 436 9.53 -0.14 -9.02
C CYS A 436 10.23 -0.28 -10.38
N THR A 437 11.45 0.23 -10.53
CA THR A 437 12.29 0.11 -11.74
C THR A 437 13.59 -0.65 -11.49
N GLY A 438 13.88 -1.00 -10.23
CA GLY A 438 15.10 -1.70 -9.82
C GLY A 438 14.99 -3.22 -10.01
N SER A 439 15.54 -3.99 -9.07
CA SER A 439 15.57 -5.45 -9.18
C SER A 439 14.19 -6.11 -9.02
N ILE A 440 13.18 -5.39 -8.48
CA ILE A 440 11.77 -5.84 -8.40
C ILE A 440 11.30 -6.34 -9.78
N PRO A 441 11.25 -5.49 -10.82
CA PRO A 441 10.88 -5.93 -12.16
C PRO A 441 12.05 -6.49 -12.99
N MET A 442 13.29 -6.05 -12.75
CA MET A 442 14.41 -6.37 -13.67
C MET A 442 14.90 -7.80 -13.49
N ILE A 443 15.07 -8.29 -12.26
CA ILE A 443 15.47 -9.68 -12.01
C ILE A 443 14.27 -10.55 -11.66
N GLY A 444 13.34 -10.01 -10.86
CA GLY A 444 12.18 -10.76 -10.40
C GLY A 444 11.01 -10.81 -11.40
N GLY A 445 11.12 -10.07 -12.51
CA GLY A 445 10.12 -10.03 -13.57
C GLY A 445 8.71 -9.66 -13.08
N HIS A 446 7.70 -10.11 -13.82
CA HIS A 446 6.30 -9.85 -13.48
C HIS A 446 5.89 -10.49 -12.15
N GLY A 447 6.46 -11.64 -11.80
CA GLY A 447 6.14 -12.37 -10.57
C GLY A 447 6.44 -11.53 -9.33
N THR A 448 7.67 -11.04 -9.21
CA THR A 448 8.10 -10.17 -8.10
C THR A 448 7.47 -8.78 -8.20
N ALA A 449 7.28 -8.23 -9.39
CA ALA A 449 6.59 -6.96 -9.59
C ALA A 449 5.17 -6.96 -9.03
N GLY A 450 4.36 -7.98 -9.32
CA GLY A 450 3.01 -8.10 -8.78
C GLY A 450 2.98 -8.37 -7.27
N ALA A 451 4.11 -8.79 -6.68
CA ALA A 451 4.17 -9.22 -5.29
C ALA A 451 4.68 -8.13 -4.34
N PHE A 452 5.64 -7.33 -4.81
CA PHE A 452 6.10 -6.14 -4.11
C PHE A 452 5.33 -4.88 -4.48
N GLY A 453 4.65 -4.86 -5.62
CA GLY A 453 3.78 -3.76 -6.04
C GLY A 453 2.76 -3.35 -4.97
N PRO A 454 1.91 -4.28 -4.49
CA PRO A 454 0.92 -3.98 -3.45
C PRO A 454 1.57 -3.55 -2.13
N LEU A 455 2.71 -4.15 -1.75
CA LEU A 455 3.44 -3.76 -0.55
C LEU A 455 3.94 -2.30 -0.62
N LEU A 456 4.41 -1.86 -1.80
CA LEU A 456 4.83 -0.48 -2.00
C LEU A 456 3.63 0.48 -2.02
N GLU A 457 2.47 0.04 -2.54
CA GLU A 457 1.22 0.80 -2.46
C GLU A 457 0.77 1.00 -1.00
N ASP A 458 0.90 -0.02 -0.15
CA ASP A 458 0.66 0.08 1.30
C ASP A 458 1.61 1.07 2.00
N MET A 459 2.76 1.39 1.39
CA MET A 459 3.74 2.37 1.86
C MET A 459 3.54 3.77 1.24
N ASN A 460 2.33 4.08 0.74
CA ASN A 460 1.97 5.33 0.07
C ASN A 460 2.71 5.58 -1.27
N VAL A 461 3.06 4.52 -2.01
CA VAL A 461 3.56 4.64 -3.39
C VAL A 461 2.43 4.34 -4.37
N ASP A 462 1.70 5.38 -4.78
CA ASP A 462 0.56 5.22 -5.67
C ASP A 462 0.93 4.54 -7.00
N GLY A 463 0.20 3.47 -7.32
CA GLY A 463 0.34 2.73 -8.57
C GLY A 463 1.65 1.95 -8.71
N ALA A 464 2.33 1.63 -7.60
CA ALA A 464 3.56 0.85 -7.63
C ALA A 464 3.42 -0.50 -8.33
N THR A 465 2.27 -1.19 -8.19
CA THR A 465 1.97 -2.44 -8.91
C THR A 465 1.99 -2.21 -10.41
N THR A 466 1.35 -1.12 -10.86
CA THR A 466 1.28 -0.74 -12.27
C THR A 466 2.65 -0.37 -12.82
N LEU A 467 3.41 0.45 -12.09
CA LEU A 467 4.77 0.86 -12.46
C LEU A 467 5.72 -0.33 -12.57
N ALA A 468 5.76 -1.19 -11.55
CA ALA A 468 6.63 -2.36 -11.52
C ALA A 468 6.29 -3.35 -12.64
N THR A 469 5.00 -3.56 -12.93
CA THR A 469 4.57 -4.47 -13.99
C THR A 469 4.89 -3.92 -15.39
N ALA A 470 4.73 -2.61 -15.58
CA ALA A 470 5.14 -1.94 -16.82
C ALA A 470 6.67 -2.02 -17.01
N ALA A 471 7.44 -1.76 -15.94
CA ALA A 471 8.88 -1.89 -15.92
C ALA A 471 9.34 -3.33 -16.24
N ALA A 472 8.67 -4.35 -15.72
CA ALA A 472 8.98 -5.75 -16.00
C ALA A 472 8.77 -6.07 -17.49
N THR A 473 7.70 -5.55 -18.09
CA THR A 473 7.43 -5.72 -19.52
C THR A 473 8.49 -5.03 -20.38
N PHE A 474 8.88 -3.81 -20.02
CA PHE A 474 9.99 -3.11 -20.66
C PHE A 474 11.28 -3.92 -20.57
N GLY A 475 11.58 -4.43 -19.37
CA GLY A 475 12.74 -5.26 -19.10
C GLY A 475 12.81 -6.45 -20.04
N LEU A 476 11.76 -7.27 -20.12
CA LEU A 476 11.73 -8.48 -20.97
C LEU A 476 12.10 -8.14 -22.42
N VAL A 477 11.57 -7.05 -22.96
CA VAL A 477 11.86 -6.60 -24.32
C VAL A 477 13.30 -6.11 -24.45
N ALA A 478 13.74 -5.23 -23.54
CA ALA A 478 15.09 -4.67 -23.56
C ALA A 478 16.17 -5.76 -23.40
N GLY A 479 15.99 -6.69 -22.46
CA GLY A 479 16.89 -7.81 -22.20
C GLY A 479 16.99 -8.78 -23.38
N SER A 480 15.85 -9.13 -24.01
CA SER A 480 15.83 -9.98 -25.21
C SER A 480 16.45 -9.30 -26.44
N LEU A 481 16.28 -7.99 -26.60
CA LEU A 481 16.93 -7.24 -27.68
C LEU A 481 18.44 -7.10 -27.48
N MET A 482 18.92 -7.10 -26.23
CA MET A 482 20.32 -6.80 -25.91
C MET A 482 21.25 -8.02 -25.99
N GLY A 483 20.79 -9.20 -25.55
CA GLY A 483 21.66 -10.36 -25.32
C GLY A 483 22.38 -10.84 -26.58
N GLY A 484 21.63 -11.10 -27.66
CA GLY A 484 22.17 -11.57 -28.93
C GLY A 484 23.24 -10.61 -29.52
N PRO A 485 22.94 -9.32 -29.72
CA PRO A 485 23.91 -8.33 -30.20
C PRO A 485 25.16 -8.21 -29.31
N LEU A 486 25.01 -8.26 -27.99
CA LEU A 486 26.12 -8.19 -27.04
C LEU A 486 27.07 -9.39 -27.20
N ALA A 487 26.54 -10.62 -27.19
CA ALA A 487 27.36 -11.82 -27.39
C ALA A 487 27.99 -11.85 -28.77
N ASN A 488 27.25 -11.53 -29.82
CA ASN A 488 27.76 -11.45 -31.19
C ASN A 488 28.92 -10.44 -31.31
N SER A 489 28.84 -9.30 -30.62
CA SER A 489 29.93 -8.32 -30.54
C SER A 489 31.17 -8.88 -29.84
N LEU A 490 30.99 -9.57 -28.70
CA LEU A 490 32.09 -10.18 -27.95
C LEU A 490 32.79 -11.29 -28.75
N ILE A 491 32.01 -12.22 -29.31
CA ILE A 491 32.49 -13.37 -30.08
C ILE A 491 33.30 -12.90 -31.29
N LYS A 492 32.78 -11.96 -32.09
CA LYS A 492 33.47 -11.45 -33.28
C LYS A 492 34.71 -10.62 -32.97
N LYS A 493 34.64 -9.75 -31.96
CA LYS A 493 35.76 -8.84 -31.66
C LYS A 493 36.94 -9.56 -31.02
N LYS A 494 36.69 -10.66 -30.31
CA LYS A 494 37.70 -11.43 -29.58
C LYS A 494 37.98 -12.82 -30.18
N ASN A 495 37.39 -13.15 -31.33
CA ASN A 495 37.50 -14.47 -32.00
C ASN A 495 37.29 -15.64 -31.02
N LEU A 496 36.19 -15.62 -30.28
CA LEU A 496 35.98 -16.56 -29.17
C LEU A 496 35.55 -17.96 -29.62
N THR A 497 35.21 -18.17 -30.89
CA THR A 497 34.84 -19.49 -31.43
C THR A 497 35.91 -20.55 -31.18
N ASP A 498 37.17 -20.13 -31.11
CA ASP A 498 38.33 -21.01 -30.94
C ASP A 498 38.47 -21.51 -29.48
N THR A 499 37.71 -20.92 -28.55
CA THR A 499 37.68 -21.28 -27.12
C THR A 499 36.48 -22.14 -26.74
N ALA A 500 35.61 -22.48 -27.69
CA ALA A 500 34.42 -23.27 -27.43
C ALA A 500 34.80 -24.73 -27.10
N VAL A 501 34.27 -25.24 -26.00
CA VAL A 501 34.45 -26.64 -25.58
C VAL A 501 33.22 -27.43 -26.03
N TYR A 502 33.43 -28.50 -26.80
CA TYR A 502 32.38 -29.46 -27.11
C TYR A 502 32.22 -30.43 -25.93
N GLU A 503 31.18 -30.23 -25.12
CA GLU A 503 30.73 -31.21 -24.12
C GLU A 503 29.52 -31.99 -24.68
N ASP A 504 29.41 -33.27 -24.31
CA ASP A 504 28.35 -34.17 -24.77
C ASP A 504 26.99 -33.78 -24.14
N ASP A 505 26.00 -33.44 -24.98
CA ASP A 505 24.65 -32.98 -24.58
C ASP A 505 23.81 -34.06 -23.87
N SER A 506 24.33 -35.29 -23.76
CA SER A 506 23.66 -36.44 -23.12
C SER A 506 23.21 -36.18 -21.68
N MET A 507 23.93 -35.33 -20.93
CA MET A 507 23.56 -34.94 -19.55
C MET A 507 22.30 -34.07 -19.48
N LEU A 508 22.04 -33.21 -20.46
CA LEU A 508 20.86 -32.33 -20.49
C LEU A 508 19.57 -33.14 -20.78
N VAL A 509 19.71 -34.23 -21.56
CA VAL A 509 18.60 -35.12 -21.94
C VAL A 509 18.21 -36.07 -20.79
N GLU A 510 19.16 -36.46 -19.91
CA GLU A 510 18.87 -37.33 -18.76
C GLU A 510 18.03 -36.67 -17.66
N GLU A 511 18.10 -35.35 -17.49
CA GLU A 511 17.27 -34.63 -16.49
C GLU A 511 15.80 -34.53 -16.91
N GLU A 512 15.49 -34.38 -18.21
CA GLU A 512 14.12 -34.38 -18.72
C GLU A 512 13.40 -35.72 -18.56
N ILE A 513 14.14 -36.84 -18.63
CA ILE A 513 13.57 -38.20 -18.61
C ILE A 513 13.26 -38.70 -17.18
N LYS A 514 13.84 -38.10 -16.13
CA LYS A 514 13.74 -38.59 -14.73
C LYS A 514 12.47 -38.18 -13.96
N HIS A 515 11.54 -37.44 -14.55
CA HIS A 515 10.28 -37.06 -13.88
C HIS A 515 9.06 -37.69 -14.56
N ARG A 516 8.76 -38.95 -14.22
CA ARG A 516 7.42 -39.51 -14.43
C ARG A 516 6.45 -38.79 -13.51
N ARG A 517 5.67 -37.87 -14.09
CA ARG A 517 4.58 -37.17 -13.39
C ARG A 517 3.41 -38.14 -13.26
N GLU A 518 2.91 -38.32 -12.05
CA GLU A 518 1.73 -39.13 -11.79
C GLU A 518 0.67 -38.27 -11.09
N VAL A 519 -0.59 -38.39 -11.50
CA VAL A 519 -1.71 -37.61 -10.93
C VAL A 519 -1.83 -37.83 -9.42
N SER A 520 -1.43 -39.01 -8.92
CA SER A 520 -1.38 -39.36 -7.50
C SER A 520 -0.44 -38.47 -6.66
N MET A 521 0.56 -37.83 -7.29
CA MET A 521 1.59 -37.03 -6.61
C MET A 521 1.17 -35.56 -6.38
N TYR A 522 0.10 -35.10 -7.03
CA TYR A 522 -0.40 -33.73 -6.86
C TYR A 522 -0.98 -33.45 -5.47
N ALA A 523 -1.70 -34.41 -4.87
CA ALA A 523 -2.24 -34.23 -3.53
C ALA A 523 -1.12 -34.07 -2.47
N PRO A 524 -0.09 -34.95 -2.41
CA PRO A 524 1.08 -34.73 -1.58
C PRO A 524 1.78 -33.39 -1.82
N ALA A 525 1.93 -32.96 -3.08
CA ALA A 525 2.53 -31.67 -3.42
C ALA A 525 1.74 -30.49 -2.85
N VAL A 526 0.40 -30.50 -2.99
CA VAL A 526 -0.50 -29.49 -2.40
C VAL A 526 -0.40 -29.50 -0.88
N TYR A 527 -0.33 -30.66 -0.22
CA TYR A 527 -0.16 -30.73 1.24
C TYR A 527 1.17 -30.12 1.68
N GLN A 528 2.26 -30.41 0.95
CA GLN A 528 3.59 -29.86 1.23
C GLN A 528 3.61 -28.33 1.08
N LEU A 529 3.02 -27.81 0.00
CA LEU A 529 2.85 -26.37 -0.21
C LEU A 529 2.02 -25.74 0.90
N THR A 530 0.85 -26.30 1.21
CA THR A 530 -0.07 -25.75 2.21
C THR A 530 0.54 -25.71 3.60
N LEU A 531 1.29 -26.76 3.99
CA LEU A 531 2.01 -26.80 5.27
C LEU A 531 3.11 -25.73 5.32
N ALA A 532 3.90 -25.60 4.25
CA ALA A 532 4.94 -24.58 4.16
C ALA A 532 4.36 -23.15 4.20
N MET A 533 3.22 -22.93 3.55
CA MET A 533 2.48 -21.67 3.59
C MET A 533 1.98 -21.36 5.00
N GLY A 534 1.28 -22.30 5.64
CA GLY A 534 0.70 -22.08 6.97
C GLY A 534 1.74 -21.81 8.06
N ILE A 535 2.84 -22.58 8.09
CA ILE A 535 3.96 -22.31 9.01
C ILE A 535 4.65 -20.99 8.61
N GLY A 536 4.84 -20.79 7.31
CA GLY A 536 5.50 -19.65 6.74
C GLY A 536 4.87 -18.31 7.09
N THR A 537 3.54 -18.19 7.02
CA THR A 537 2.84 -16.95 7.35
C THR A 537 2.97 -16.60 8.83
N VAL A 538 3.04 -17.60 9.72
CA VAL A 538 3.35 -17.40 11.14
C VAL A 538 4.79 -16.88 11.31
N ILE A 539 5.75 -17.44 10.57
CA ILE A 539 7.13 -16.93 10.57
C ILE A 539 7.19 -15.48 10.06
N SER A 540 6.50 -15.16 8.97
CA SER A 540 6.40 -13.78 8.46
C SER A 540 5.84 -12.82 9.52
N PHE A 541 4.82 -13.24 10.26
CA PHE A 541 4.26 -12.45 11.36
C PHE A 541 5.23 -12.27 12.54
N VAL A 542 6.07 -13.27 12.84
CA VAL A 542 7.11 -13.11 13.86
C VAL A 542 8.23 -12.19 13.37
N LEU A 543 8.62 -12.31 12.10
CA LEU A 543 9.62 -11.45 11.47
C LEU A 543 9.16 -9.99 11.45
N SER A 544 7.88 -9.70 11.23
CA SER A 544 7.38 -8.33 11.25
C SER A 544 7.47 -7.65 12.63
N LYS A 545 7.55 -8.41 13.73
CA LYS A 545 7.79 -7.86 15.08
C LYS A 545 9.23 -7.38 15.31
N SER A 546 10.15 -7.67 14.40
CA SER A 546 11.56 -7.22 14.50
C SER A 546 11.76 -5.73 14.15
N GLY A 547 10.70 -5.03 13.76
CA GLY A 547 10.76 -3.65 13.27
C GLY A 547 11.01 -3.54 11.75
N MET A 548 11.17 -4.67 11.05
CA MET A 548 11.28 -4.73 9.59
C MET A 548 9.96 -5.20 8.96
N THR A 549 9.55 -4.56 7.86
CA THR A 549 8.41 -4.96 7.04
C THR A 549 8.81 -6.08 6.08
N PHE A 550 8.14 -7.24 6.17
CA PHE A 550 8.35 -8.37 5.28
C PHE A 550 7.06 -8.71 4.52
N PRO A 551 7.13 -8.97 3.21
CA PRO A 551 6.00 -9.56 2.50
C PRO A 551 5.56 -10.87 3.15
N VAL A 552 4.24 -11.10 3.18
CA VAL A 552 3.63 -12.26 3.85
C VAL A 552 4.17 -13.62 3.35
N TYR A 553 4.66 -13.69 2.11
CA TYR A 553 5.22 -14.90 1.50
C TYR A 553 6.70 -15.17 1.82
N ILE A 554 7.45 -14.22 2.41
CA ILE A 554 8.88 -14.44 2.68
C ILE A 554 9.08 -15.60 3.66
N GLY A 555 8.28 -15.65 4.73
CA GLY A 555 8.33 -16.75 5.68
C GLY A 555 7.97 -18.10 5.04
N SER A 556 6.99 -18.15 4.13
CA SER A 556 6.64 -19.40 3.44
C SER A 556 7.71 -19.86 2.46
N MET A 557 8.37 -18.92 1.79
CA MET A 557 9.54 -19.20 0.94
C MET A 557 10.71 -19.76 1.76
N ILE A 558 11.00 -19.21 2.95
CA ILE A 558 12.05 -19.71 3.86
C ILE A 558 11.71 -21.11 4.36
N VAL A 559 10.47 -21.35 4.80
CA VAL A 559 10.03 -22.68 5.27
C VAL A 559 10.16 -23.72 4.16
N ALA A 560 9.73 -23.39 2.95
CA ALA A 560 9.86 -24.28 1.80
C ALA A 560 11.33 -24.62 1.49
N ALA A 561 12.23 -23.64 1.54
CA ALA A 561 13.66 -23.87 1.36
C ALA A 561 14.24 -24.79 2.45
N ILE A 562 13.85 -24.60 3.71
CA ILE A 562 14.25 -25.47 4.82
C ILE A 562 13.71 -26.90 4.60
N MET A 563 12.42 -27.05 4.31
CA MET A 563 11.79 -28.34 4.04
C MET A 563 12.48 -29.08 2.89
N ARG A 564 12.81 -28.38 1.80
CA ARG A 564 13.53 -28.93 0.65
C ARG A 564 14.89 -29.49 1.05
N ASN A 565 15.69 -28.70 1.76
CA ASN A 565 17.05 -29.11 2.13
C ASN A 565 17.03 -30.22 3.18
N ILE A 566 16.12 -30.20 4.15
CA ILE A 566 15.96 -31.31 5.11
C ILE A 566 15.63 -32.62 4.38
N SER A 567 14.69 -32.59 3.43
CA SER A 567 14.35 -33.75 2.61
C SER A 567 15.57 -34.32 1.87
N GLU A 568 16.34 -33.47 1.20
CA GLU A 568 17.51 -33.86 0.38
C GLU A 568 18.74 -34.33 1.18
N TYR A 569 18.89 -33.87 2.42
CA TYR A 569 20.00 -34.29 3.29
C TYR A 569 19.66 -35.50 4.17
N THR A 570 18.38 -35.72 4.47
CA THR A 570 17.95 -36.81 5.35
C THR A 570 17.33 -38.00 4.63
N ASP A 571 16.88 -37.81 3.38
CA ASP A 571 16.12 -38.78 2.58
C ASP A 571 14.88 -39.37 3.29
N LYS A 572 14.40 -38.74 4.38
CA LYS A 572 13.31 -39.26 5.24
C LYS A 572 11.92 -39.10 4.64
N PHE A 573 11.73 -38.11 3.78
CA PHE A 573 10.48 -37.84 3.08
C PHE A 573 10.77 -37.23 1.71
N ARG A 574 9.93 -37.52 0.73
CA ARG A 574 10.13 -37.09 -0.66
C ARG A 574 9.37 -35.80 -0.95
N ILE A 575 10.06 -34.81 -1.52
CA ILE A 575 9.43 -33.61 -2.08
C ILE A 575 9.06 -33.85 -3.53
N HIS A 576 7.81 -33.54 -3.88
CA HIS A 576 7.26 -33.73 -5.23
C HIS A 576 7.50 -32.48 -6.10
N MET A 577 8.75 -32.27 -6.51
CA MET A 577 9.17 -31.03 -7.20
C MET A 577 8.44 -30.76 -8.52
N GLY A 578 8.21 -31.81 -9.33
CA GLY A 578 7.52 -31.64 -10.62
C GLY A 578 6.13 -31.03 -10.44
N GLU A 579 5.34 -31.62 -9.55
CA GLU A 579 3.98 -31.18 -9.24
C GLU A 579 3.96 -29.84 -8.50
N ILE A 580 4.90 -29.59 -7.59
CA ILE A 580 5.04 -28.29 -6.91
C ILE A 580 5.32 -27.17 -7.92
N ASN A 581 6.20 -27.41 -8.89
CA ASN A 581 6.53 -26.43 -9.94
C ASN A 581 5.35 -26.18 -10.89
N ASP A 582 4.60 -27.23 -11.24
CA ASP A 582 3.39 -27.11 -12.07
C ASP A 582 2.33 -26.26 -11.34
N LEU A 583 2.06 -26.56 -10.07
CA LEU A 583 1.13 -25.80 -9.22
C LEU A 583 1.58 -24.34 -9.06
N GLY A 584 2.87 -24.12 -8.78
CA GLY A 584 3.46 -22.79 -8.70
C GLY A 584 3.26 -21.97 -9.97
N SER A 585 3.46 -22.58 -11.14
CA SER A 585 3.31 -21.92 -12.45
C SER A 585 1.84 -21.58 -12.77
N ILE A 586 0.90 -22.44 -12.39
CA ILE A 586 -0.53 -22.17 -12.48
C ILE A 586 -0.89 -20.98 -11.58
N CYS A 587 -0.42 -21.00 -10.32
CA CYS A 587 -0.65 -19.92 -9.38
C CYS A 587 -0.04 -18.60 -9.85
N LEU A 588 1.18 -18.59 -10.40
CA LEU A 588 1.78 -17.41 -11.03
C LEU A 588 0.88 -16.83 -12.11
N SER A 589 0.36 -17.68 -13.00
CA SER A 589 -0.50 -17.24 -14.12
C SER A 589 -1.81 -16.63 -13.63
N LEU A 590 -2.45 -17.22 -12.61
CA LEU A 590 -3.68 -16.70 -12.01
C LEU A 590 -3.44 -15.41 -11.22
N PHE A 591 -2.39 -15.39 -10.40
CA PHE A 591 -1.96 -14.23 -9.64
C PHE A 591 -1.70 -13.03 -10.56
N LEU A 592 -0.91 -13.24 -11.63
CA LEU A 592 -0.66 -12.20 -12.63
C LEU A 592 -1.93 -11.83 -13.37
N GLY A 593 -2.78 -12.79 -13.73
CA GLY A 593 -4.05 -12.51 -14.39
C GLY A 593 -4.92 -11.56 -13.58
N VAL A 594 -5.11 -11.84 -12.28
CA VAL A 594 -5.88 -10.97 -11.38
C VAL A 594 -5.18 -9.62 -11.21
N ALA A 595 -3.87 -9.61 -10.95
CA ALA A 595 -3.13 -8.35 -10.81
C ALA A 595 -3.23 -7.46 -12.06
N MET A 596 -3.25 -8.05 -13.26
CA MET A 596 -3.31 -7.31 -14.51
C MET A 596 -4.70 -6.72 -14.80
N ILE A 597 -5.78 -7.41 -14.44
CA ILE A 597 -7.15 -6.88 -14.65
C ILE A 597 -7.51 -5.79 -13.64
N THR A 598 -6.84 -5.74 -12.48
CA THR A 598 -7.03 -4.69 -11.47
C THR A 598 -6.12 -3.47 -11.67
N LEU A 599 -5.31 -3.45 -12.74
CA LEU A 599 -4.40 -2.34 -13.03
C LEU A 599 -5.12 -1.02 -13.33
N LYS A 600 -4.58 0.04 -12.74
CA LYS A 600 -5.07 1.43 -12.90
C LYS A 600 -4.16 2.21 -13.84
N LEU A 601 -4.38 2.07 -15.15
CA LEU A 601 -3.49 2.64 -16.17
C LEU A 601 -3.31 4.16 -16.10
N TRP A 602 -4.28 4.90 -15.56
CA TRP A 602 -4.22 6.36 -15.44
C TRP A 602 -3.14 6.84 -14.47
N GLN A 603 -2.71 6.02 -13.50
CA GLN A 603 -1.65 6.37 -12.54
C GLN A 603 -0.27 6.48 -13.21
N LEU A 604 -0.08 5.89 -14.39
CA LEU A 604 1.21 5.92 -15.11
C LEU A 604 1.48 7.27 -15.80
N ALA A 605 0.44 8.05 -16.14
CA ALA A 605 0.59 9.20 -17.03
C ALA A 605 1.51 10.28 -16.46
N ALA A 606 1.41 10.56 -15.16
CA ALA A 606 2.23 11.56 -14.48
C ALA A 606 3.71 11.13 -14.31
N LEU A 607 3.98 9.82 -14.33
CA LEU A 607 5.30 9.23 -14.07
C LEU A 607 6.00 8.68 -15.32
N ALA A 608 5.39 8.83 -16.50
CA ALA A 608 5.90 8.24 -17.74
C ALA A 608 7.34 8.69 -18.09
N LEU A 609 7.65 9.98 -17.96
CA LEU A 609 8.98 10.50 -18.26
C LEU A 609 10.04 10.05 -17.22
N PRO A 610 9.82 10.21 -15.89
CA PRO A 610 10.70 9.64 -14.88
C PRO A 610 10.95 8.14 -15.06
N LEU A 611 9.89 7.38 -15.36
CA LEU A 611 9.97 5.94 -15.60
C LEU A 611 10.91 5.60 -16.76
N PHE A 612 10.80 6.33 -17.88
CA PHE A 612 11.69 6.12 -19.02
C PHE A 612 13.16 6.37 -18.68
N ILE A 613 13.46 7.44 -17.93
CA ILE A 613 14.83 7.77 -17.51
C ILE A 613 15.41 6.66 -16.63
N LEU A 614 14.64 6.21 -15.63
CA LEU A 614 15.06 5.14 -14.72
C LEU A 614 15.33 3.84 -15.48
N LEU A 615 14.41 3.44 -16.37
CA LEU A 615 14.52 2.21 -17.15
C LEU A 615 15.67 2.26 -18.16
N ALA A 616 15.92 3.41 -18.80
CA ALA A 616 17.08 3.60 -19.65
C ALA A 616 18.39 3.43 -18.85
N GLY A 617 18.43 3.95 -17.62
CA GLY A 617 19.53 3.72 -16.69
C GLY A 617 19.77 2.24 -16.43
N GLN A 618 18.70 1.46 -16.19
CA GLN A 618 18.79 0.01 -16.00
C GLN A 618 19.31 -0.72 -17.23
N THR A 619 18.86 -0.33 -18.43
CA THR A 619 19.36 -0.90 -19.70
C THR A 619 20.87 -0.66 -19.85
N VAL A 620 21.34 0.55 -19.55
CA VAL A 620 22.77 0.88 -19.62
C VAL A 620 23.56 0.07 -18.59
N LEU A 621 23.09 0.00 -17.35
CA LEU A 621 23.72 -0.80 -16.30
C LEU A 621 23.84 -2.26 -16.71
N MET A 622 22.76 -2.87 -17.20
CA MET A 622 22.76 -4.26 -17.63
C MET A 622 23.77 -4.50 -18.75
N PHE A 623 23.78 -3.63 -19.77
CA PHE A 623 24.71 -3.75 -20.89
C PHE A 623 26.17 -3.70 -20.43
N VAL A 624 26.50 -2.71 -19.58
CA VAL A 624 27.85 -2.54 -19.03
C VAL A 624 28.23 -3.73 -18.14
N PHE A 625 27.32 -4.15 -17.26
CA PHE A 625 27.56 -5.24 -16.34
C PHE A 625 27.79 -6.58 -17.06
N ALA A 626 26.92 -6.95 -18.01
CA ALA A 626 27.08 -8.17 -18.79
C ALA A 626 28.37 -8.15 -19.63
N ARG A 627 28.66 -7.03 -20.28
CA ARG A 627 29.80 -6.90 -21.20
C ARG A 627 31.16 -6.91 -20.48
N PHE A 628 31.27 -6.24 -19.34
CA PHE A 628 32.56 -6.01 -18.68
C PHE A 628 32.76 -6.81 -17.40
N VAL A 629 31.69 -7.08 -16.64
CA VAL A 629 31.77 -7.80 -15.37
C VAL A 629 31.54 -9.28 -15.61
N VAL A 630 30.36 -9.68 -16.09
CA VAL A 630 30.01 -11.10 -16.29
C VAL A 630 31.00 -11.78 -17.23
N PHE A 631 31.19 -11.22 -18.42
CA PHE A 631 32.14 -11.76 -19.39
C PHE A 631 33.56 -11.95 -18.81
N LYS A 632 34.05 -10.98 -18.04
CA LYS A 632 35.43 -11.02 -17.49
C LYS A 632 35.57 -12.07 -16.39
N PHE A 633 34.65 -12.08 -15.43
CA PHE A 633 34.74 -12.95 -14.26
C PHE A 633 34.34 -14.41 -14.56
N MET A 634 33.60 -14.66 -15.65
CA MET A 634 33.22 -16.01 -16.07
C MET A 634 34.25 -16.72 -16.97
N GLY A 635 35.38 -16.07 -17.30
CA GLY A 635 36.49 -16.70 -18.01
C GLY A 635 36.91 -16.01 -19.31
N SER A 636 36.14 -15.01 -19.78
CA SER A 636 36.39 -14.31 -21.06
C SER A 636 36.46 -15.23 -22.30
N ASP A 637 35.84 -16.41 -22.23
CA ASP A 637 35.75 -17.42 -23.27
C ASP A 637 34.39 -17.37 -23.99
N TYR A 638 34.17 -18.31 -24.91
CA TYR A 638 32.89 -18.45 -25.62
C TYR A 638 31.70 -18.61 -24.66
N ASP A 639 31.84 -19.50 -23.66
CA ASP A 639 30.79 -19.74 -22.67
C ASP A 639 30.47 -18.48 -21.86
N ALA A 640 31.47 -17.69 -21.50
CA ALA A 640 31.28 -16.40 -20.82
C ALA A 640 30.51 -15.40 -21.69
N ALA A 641 30.67 -15.44 -23.02
CA ALA A 641 29.88 -14.61 -23.93
C ALA A 641 28.42 -15.08 -24.03
N VAL A 642 28.17 -16.39 -24.07
CA VAL A 642 26.82 -16.97 -24.03
C VAL A 642 26.14 -16.68 -22.68
N LEU A 643 26.87 -16.85 -21.57
CA LEU A 643 26.44 -16.48 -20.23
C LEU A 643 26.10 -15.00 -20.10
N ALA A 644 26.89 -14.10 -20.72
CA ALA A 644 26.59 -12.68 -20.73
C ALA A 644 25.27 -12.38 -21.47
N ALA A 645 25.00 -13.05 -22.59
CA ALA A 645 23.71 -12.93 -23.29
C ALA A 645 22.54 -13.48 -22.46
N GLY A 646 22.73 -14.63 -21.80
CA GLY A 646 21.75 -15.18 -20.85
C GLY A 646 21.50 -14.22 -19.69
N THR A 647 22.55 -13.60 -19.16
CA THR A 647 22.46 -12.64 -18.06
C THR A 647 21.72 -11.38 -18.45
N CYS A 648 21.86 -10.88 -19.68
CA CYS A 648 20.99 -9.80 -20.18
C CYS A 648 19.51 -10.20 -20.21
N GLY A 649 19.22 -11.46 -20.53
CA GLY A 649 17.85 -11.96 -20.62
C GLY A 649 17.18 -12.08 -19.25
N PHE A 650 17.79 -12.79 -18.30
CA PHE A 650 17.19 -12.92 -16.96
C PHE A 650 17.39 -11.66 -16.12
N GLY A 651 18.52 -10.96 -16.26
CA GLY A 651 18.88 -9.79 -15.45
C GLY A 651 18.05 -8.55 -15.75
N MET A 652 17.30 -8.55 -16.85
CA MET A 652 16.26 -7.56 -17.14
C MET A 652 14.91 -8.23 -17.41
N GLY A 653 14.70 -9.49 -17.02
CA GLY A 653 13.47 -10.17 -17.38
C GLY A 653 13.22 -11.39 -16.52
N ALA A 654 13.32 -12.54 -17.17
CA ALA A 654 13.09 -13.83 -16.54
C ALA A 654 13.98 -14.89 -17.20
N THR A 655 14.10 -16.05 -16.57
CA THR A 655 14.87 -17.19 -17.08
C THR A 655 14.52 -17.58 -18.53
N PRO A 656 13.24 -17.58 -18.98
CA PRO A 656 12.92 -17.86 -20.38
C PRO A 656 13.59 -16.92 -21.39
N ASN A 657 13.75 -15.64 -21.06
CA ASN A 657 14.42 -14.66 -21.91
C ASN A 657 15.92 -14.94 -22.00
N ALA A 658 16.51 -15.41 -20.91
CA ALA A 658 17.90 -15.87 -20.93
C ALA A 658 18.08 -17.06 -21.87
N MET A 659 17.18 -18.05 -21.78
CA MET A 659 17.22 -19.22 -22.64
C MET A 659 17.06 -18.84 -24.11
N ALA A 660 16.11 -17.96 -24.45
CA ALA A 660 15.93 -17.46 -25.81
C ALA A 660 17.16 -16.72 -26.34
N ASN A 661 17.78 -15.86 -25.51
CA ASN A 661 19.02 -15.17 -25.88
C ASN A 661 20.18 -16.14 -26.12
N MET A 662 20.35 -17.13 -25.25
CA MET A 662 21.40 -18.12 -25.38
C MET A 662 21.17 -19.00 -26.61
N GLN A 663 19.95 -19.49 -26.83
CA GLN A 663 19.56 -20.26 -28.02
C GLN A 663 19.85 -19.48 -29.31
N ALA A 664 19.46 -18.21 -29.39
CA ALA A 664 19.72 -17.38 -30.57
C ALA A 664 21.23 -17.19 -30.84
N VAL A 665 22.07 -17.21 -29.81
CA VAL A 665 23.53 -17.16 -29.95
C VAL A 665 24.07 -18.53 -30.38
N THR A 666 23.64 -19.61 -29.73
CA THR A 666 24.16 -20.96 -30.00
C THR A 666 23.69 -21.54 -31.33
N GLU A 667 22.49 -21.18 -31.80
CA GLU A 667 22.00 -21.53 -33.16
C GLU A 667 22.87 -20.89 -34.26
N LYS A 668 23.43 -19.72 -33.99
CA LYS A 668 24.30 -19.00 -34.93
C LYS A 668 25.75 -19.44 -34.87
N TYR A 669 26.19 -19.88 -33.70
CA TYR A 669 27.58 -20.23 -33.42
C TYR A 669 27.69 -21.69 -32.96
N LEU A 670 28.00 -21.94 -31.69
CA LEU A 670 28.25 -23.26 -31.12
C LEU A 670 27.39 -23.49 -29.86
N PRO A 671 27.03 -24.74 -29.50
CA PRO A 671 26.40 -25.05 -28.22
C PRO A 671 27.27 -24.66 -27.01
N SER A 672 26.65 -24.44 -25.84
CA SER A 672 27.35 -24.12 -24.60
C SER A 672 26.68 -24.78 -23.39
N VAL A 673 27.08 -26.02 -23.08
CA VAL A 673 26.52 -26.82 -21.97
C VAL A 673 26.66 -26.08 -20.63
N LYS A 674 27.83 -25.49 -20.38
CA LYS A 674 28.11 -24.71 -19.18
C LYS A 674 27.12 -23.55 -18.98
N ALA A 675 26.80 -22.79 -20.03
CA ALA A 675 25.85 -21.68 -19.91
C ALA A 675 24.42 -22.18 -19.63
N PHE A 676 24.00 -23.24 -20.34
CA PHE A 676 22.69 -23.86 -20.16
C PHE A 676 22.51 -24.58 -18.82
N LEU A 677 23.60 -24.96 -18.14
CA LEU A 677 23.54 -25.51 -16.78
C LEU A 677 23.56 -24.39 -15.71
N LEU A 678 24.42 -23.38 -15.87
CA LEU A 678 24.61 -22.34 -14.84
C LEU A 678 23.42 -21.37 -14.75
N VAL A 679 22.85 -20.96 -15.87
CA VAL A 679 21.80 -19.93 -15.90
C VAL A 679 20.50 -20.40 -15.25
N PRO A 680 19.96 -21.61 -15.54
CA PRO A 680 18.78 -22.09 -14.83
C PRO A 680 19.04 -22.26 -13.33
N ILE A 681 20.17 -22.87 -12.93
CA ILE A 681 20.47 -23.10 -11.51
C ILE A 681 20.53 -21.78 -10.74
N VAL A 682 21.26 -20.78 -11.23
CA VAL A 682 21.40 -19.51 -10.50
C VAL A 682 20.19 -18.61 -10.71
N GLY A 683 19.74 -18.48 -11.95
CA GLY A 683 18.66 -17.57 -12.37
C GLY A 683 17.29 -17.99 -11.87
N SER A 684 16.88 -19.26 -12.02
CA SER A 684 15.53 -19.68 -11.58
C SER A 684 15.49 -20.13 -10.13
N MET A 685 16.54 -20.76 -9.59
CA MET A 685 16.47 -21.33 -8.24
C MET A 685 16.87 -20.35 -7.14
N PHE A 686 17.85 -19.47 -7.39
CA PHE A 686 18.44 -18.64 -6.33
C PHE A 686 18.26 -17.13 -6.52
N ALA A 687 18.20 -16.64 -7.76
CA ALA A 687 18.09 -15.22 -8.01
C ALA A 687 16.81 -14.63 -7.40
N ASP A 688 15.64 -15.26 -7.60
CA ASP A 688 14.37 -14.79 -7.04
C ASP A 688 14.38 -14.76 -5.51
N PHE A 689 14.99 -15.77 -4.88
CA PHE A 689 15.13 -15.85 -3.42
C PHE A 689 16.00 -14.71 -2.88
N LEU A 690 17.22 -14.54 -3.44
CA LEU A 690 18.15 -13.49 -3.03
C LEU A 690 17.61 -12.09 -3.35
N ASN A 691 16.92 -11.97 -4.49
CA ASN A 691 16.31 -10.73 -4.93
C ASN A 691 15.24 -10.28 -3.94
N SER A 692 14.33 -11.18 -3.58
CA SER A 692 13.26 -10.88 -2.62
C SER A 692 13.83 -10.42 -1.27
N LEU A 693 14.86 -11.07 -0.74
CA LEU A 693 15.52 -10.64 0.51
C LEU A 693 16.20 -9.26 0.36
N THR A 694 16.89 -9.04 -0.75
CA THR A 694 17.60 -7.77 -1.00
C THR A 694 16.61 -6.62 -1.18
N ILE A 695 15.53 -6.84 -1.93
CA ILE A 695 14.45 -5.85 -2.09
C ILE A 695 13.88 -5.48 -0.72
N THR A 696 13.55 -6.47 0.11
CA THR A 696 13.04 -6.22 1.47
C THR A 696 14.02 -5.39 2.30
N PHE A 697 15.32 -5.69 2.24
CA PHE A 697 16.33 -4.88 2.92
C PHE A 697 16.34 -3.42 2.43
N PHE A 698 16.32 -3.19 1.11
CA PHE A 698 16.31 -1.83 0.55
C PHE A 698 15.04 -1.07 0.91
N ILE A 699 13.87 -1.71 0.86
CA ILE A 699 12.59 -1.07 1.23
C ILE A 699 12.63 -0.60 2.69
N ASN A 700 13.10 -1.45 3.60
CA ASN A 700 13.22 -1.12 5.03
C ASN A 700 14.31 -0.10 5.36
N PHE A 701 15.25 0.13 4.44
CA PHE A 701 16.25 1.19 4.60
C PHE A 701 15.71 2.55 4.11
N LEU A 702 14.70 2.54 3.25
CA LEU A 702 14.16 3.73 2.59
C LEU A 702 12.86 4.23 3.21
N GLY A 703 12.03 3.32 3.73
CA GLY A 703 10.88 3.61 4.58
C GLY A 703 11.27 3.50 6.04
#